data_AF-A0A8C8ZAP2-F1
#
_entry.id   AF-A0A8C8ZAP2-F1
#
_cell.length_a   1.000
_cell.length_b   1.000
_cell.length_c   1.000
_cell.angle_alpha   90.00
_cell.angle_beta   90.00
_cell.angle_gamma   90.00
#
_symmetry.space_group_name_H-M   'P 1'
#
loop_
_entity.id
_entity.type
_entity.pdbx_description
1 polymer ?
#
loop_
_entity_poly.entity_id
_entity_poly.type
_entity_poly.pdbx_seq_one_letter_code
_entity_poly.pdbx_strand_id
1 'polypeptide(L)'
;MKLVFPALLFLGALGLCLAARPEKVRWCTTSQAESAKCFKFQRNLRKVNGPPISCIRKDNSRGCIQAIGGNKADAVTLDGGLVFEAGLAPYKLRPVVAEVYGTEAQPRTHYYAVAVVKKGSGFQLNQLRGRKSCHTGLGRTAGWNVPIGTLRPFLDWAGPPEPLQAAVARFFSASCVPGADGGQFPNLCRLCTGTGENKCAFSSQEPYFGYSGAFKCLKDGAGDVAFIRESTVFEDLQDEAERDQYELLCPDNTRKPLDKFQECNMARVPSHAVVARSVDGKEDAIWELLRQAQEKFGKNKSAAFQLFGSPRGQKDLLFKDSAIGFSRIPSNIDARLYLGFEYFTAIQNQRESEAEAKARRDRVSWCAVGEQELKKCRRWSSASRGNVTCASAPSTDDCIALVLKGEADAMSLDGGYIYTAGKCGLVPVLAENSQSPPNSNLACVDRPVEGYLAVAAVRKSNAGITWNSLKGKKSCHTAVDRTAGWNIPIGLLFSQTDSCKFDEFFSESCAPGSAPGSSLCALCVGNDRGEDKCVPNSNERYYGYTGAFRCLAENAGDVAFLKDVTILQNTDGKNTEAWAKDLKLEDFELLCLDGTRKPVTEAQSCHLAVAPNHAVVSRKDKVERLQEVLFKQQALFGKGGSDCPGEFCLFQSETKNLLFNDNTECLAKLQGKTTYEKYLGPQYVTATAKLRRCSTSALLEACAFLRK
;
A
#
# COMPACT_ATOMS: atom_id res chain seq x y z
N MET A 1 27.55 72.84 -6.61
CA MET A 1 27.96 72.14 -7.86
C MET A 1 27.72 70.64 -7.64
N LYS A 2 27.20 69.83 -8.57
CA LYS A 2 27.78 69.37 -9.87
C LYS A 2 29.19 68.76 -9.67
N LEU A 3 29.63 67.61 -10.22
CA LEU A 3 29.10 66.48 -11.06
C LEU A 3 30.17 65.33 -10.94
N VAL A 4 30.00 64.02 -11.19
CA VAL A 4 28.89 63.08 -11.51
C VAL A 4 29.34 61.62 -11.24
N PHE A 5 28.49 60.59 -11.41
CA PHE A 5 28.82 59.15 -11.34
C PHE A 5 29.85 58.70 -12.41
N PRO A 6 30.67 57.66 -12.13
CA PRO A 6 30.34 56.31 -12.63
C PRO A 6 30.52 55.22 -11.55
N ALA A 7 29.71 54.16 -11.41
CA ALA A 7 28.80 53.46 -12.33
C ALA A 7 29.47 52.56 -13.39
N LEU A 8 30.47 51.75 -13.02
CA LEU A 8 31.03 50.71 -13.89
C LEU A 8 31.79 49.58 -13.13
N LEU A 9 31.11 48.80 -12.27
CA LEU A 9 31.71 47.59 -11.66
C LEU A 9 30.76 46.50 -11.10
N PHE A 10 29.43 46.68 -11.14
CA PHE A 10 28.46 45.77 -10.48
C PHE A 10 27.45 45.07 -11.43
N LEU A 11 27.92 44.60 -12.59
CA LEU A 11 27.10 43.87 -13.58
C LEU A 11 27.70 42.52 -14.04
N GLY A 12 28.70 41.99 -13.33
CA GLY A 12 29.42 40.75 -13.69
C GLY A 12 29.03 39.49 -12.90
N ALA A 13 27.91 39.49 -12.16
CA ALA A 13 27.59 38.45 -11.16
C ALA A 13 26.17 37.85 -11.29
N LEU A 14 25.53 37.96 -12.45
CA LEU A 14 24.25 37.30 -12.76
C LEU A 14 24.45 36.20 -13.81
N GLY A 15 23.87 35.02 -13.59
CA GLY A 15 23.69 34.01 -14.64
C GLY A 15 24.66 32.82 -14.66
N LEU A 16 25.56 32.65 -13.68
CA LEU A 16 26.20 31.34 -13.47
C LEU A 16 25.17 30.37 -12.85
N CYS A 17 24.34 29.77 -13.70
CA CYS A 17 23.51 28.64 -13.32
C CYS A 17 24.42 27.52 -12.81
N LEU A 18 24.38 27.27 -11.50
CA LEU A 18 24.91 26.05 -10.89
C LEU A 18 24.03 24.87 -11.33
N ALA A 19 24.23 24.43 -12.57
CA ALA A 19 23.77 23.14 -13.05
C ALA A 19 24.42 22.08 -12.15
N ALA A 20 23.66 21.58 -11.18
CA ALA A 20 24.14 20.61 -10.21
C ALA A 20 24.76 19.43 -10.96
N ARG A 21 26.04 19.14 -10.67
CA ARG A 21 26.76 18.07 -11.37
C ARG A 21 25.97 16.77 -11.20
N PRO A 22 25.57 16.08 -12.28
CA PRO A 22 24.64 14.96 -12.20
C PRO A 22 25.18 13.90 -11.26
N GLU A 23 24.36 13.52 -10.28
CA GLU A 23 24.83 12.69 -9.17
C GLU A 23 25.35 11.34 -9.65
N LYS A 24 26.53 10.98 -9.15
CA LYS A 24 27.16 9.72 -9.48
C LYS A 24 26.55 8.57 -8.68
N VAL A 25 25.96 7.61 -9.38
CA VAL A 25 25.35 6.41 -8.78
C VAL A 25 26.39 5.31 -8.63
N ARG A 26 26.46 4.69 -7.45
CA ARG A 26 27.31 3.52 -7.15
C ARG A 26 26.47 2.24 -7.23
N TRP A 27 26.53 1.57 -8.37
CA TRP A 27 25.87 0.29 -8.60
C TRP A 27 26.66 -0.84 -7.95
N CYS A 28 26.02 -1.66 -7.12
CA CYS A 28 26.65 -2.83 -6.53
C CYS A 28 26.54 -4.04 -7.46
N THR A 29 27.58 -4.86 -7.50
CA THR A 29 27.68 -6.08 -8.32
C THR A 29 28.17 -7.24 -7.46
N THR A 30 27.58 -8.41 -7.65
CA THR A 30 27.70 -9.62 -6.85
C THR A 30 28.71 -10.64 -7.39
N SER A 31 29.17 -10.46 -8.64
CA SER A 31 30.13 -11.36 -9.29
C SER A 31 31.09 -10.63 -10.22
N GLN A 32 32.21 -11.28 -10.58
CA GLN A 32 33.19 -10.74 -11.53
C GLN A 32 32.62 -10.48 -12.93
N ALA A 33 31.77 -11.37 -13.42
CA ALA A 33 31.10 -11.22 -14.72
C ALA A 33 30.12 -10.03 -14.70
N GLU A 34 29.40 -9.86 -13.59
CA GLU A 34 28.51 -8.73 -13.39
C GLU A 34 29.26 -7.39 -13.26
N SER A 35 30.38 -7.35 -12.50
CA SER A 35 31.28 -6.20 -12.49
C SER A 35 31.77 -5.85 -13.91
N ALA A 36 32.13 -6.85 -14.72
CA ALA A 36 32.56 -6.65 -16.10
C ALA A 36 31.43 -6.12 -17.01
N LYS A 37 30.17 -6.56 -16.82
CA LYS A 37 28.99 -5.96 -17.50
C LYS A 37 28.79 -4.52 -17.04
N CYS A 38 28.93 -4.22 -15.75
CA CYS A 38 28.84 -2.85 -15.24
C CYS A 38 29.94 -1.92 -15.80
N PHE A 39 31.18 -2.37 -15.93
CA PHE A 39 32.24 -1.59 -16.58
C PHE A 39 32.06 -1.43 -18.11
N LYS A 40 31.28 -2.31 -18.77
CA LYS A 40 30.80 -2.07 -20.15
C LYS A 40 29.66 -1.04 -20.17
N PHE A 41 28.71 -1.12 -19.24
CA PHE A 41 27.61 -0.16 -19.09
C PHE A 41 28.14 1.26 -18.86
N GLN A 42 29.05 1.43 -17.89
CA GLN A 42 29.69 2.71 -17.57
C GLN A 42 30.38 3.36 -18.77
N ARG A 43 31.10 2.57 -19.58
CA ARG A 43 31.80 3.10 -20.76
C ARG A 43 30.83 3.50 -21.87
N ASN A 44 29.74 2.78 -22.06
CA ASN A 44 28.74 3.12 -23.08
C ASN A 44 27.87 4.32 -22.67
N LEU A 45 27.49 4.45 -21.39
CA LEU A 45 26.85 5.67 -20.88
C LEU A 45 27.70 6.92 -21.16
N ARG A 46 29.01 6.87 -20.86
CA ARG A 46 29.93 7.98 -21.16
C ARG A 46 30.00 8.32 -22.65
N LYS A 47 29.93 7.33 -23.55
CA LYS A 47 29.92 7.55 -25.01
C LYS A 47 28.66 8.27 -25.52
N VAL A 48 27.55 8.21 -24.78
CA VAL A 48 26.28 8.87 -25.14
C VAL A 48 25.96 10.07 -24.25
N ASN A 49 26.93 10.58 -23.49
CA ASN A 49 26.79 11.64 -22.50
C ASN A 49 25.68 11.39 -21.44
N GLY A 50 25.39 10.12 -21.16
CA GLY A 50 24.38 9.71 -20.18
C GLY A 50 24.86 9.77 -18.71
N PRO A 51 23.95 9.55 -17.74
CA PRO A 51 24.22 9.78 -16.32
C PRO A 51 25.40 8.95 -15.75
N PRO A 52 26.19 9.51 -14.81
CA PRO A 52 27.44 8.90 -14.38
C PRO A 52 27.23 7.74 -13.38
N ILE A 53 27.52 6.52 -13.83
CA ILE A 53 27.54 5.31 -12.98
C ILE A 53 28.97 4.95 -12.52
N SER A 54 29.07 4.14 -11.46
CA SER A 54 30.28 3.43 -11.04
C SER A 54 29.94 2.08 -10.41
N CYS A 55 30.88 1.14 -10.46
CA CYS A 55 30.66 -0.26 -10.10
C CYS A 55 31.39 -0.62 -8.79
N ILE A 56 30.66 -1.15 -7.82
CA ILE A 56 31.17 -1.61 -6.52
C ILE A 56 31.03 -3.13 -6.46
N ARG A 57 32.13 -3.88 -6.34
CA ARG A 57 32.07 -5.35 -6.21
C ARG A 57 31.82 -5.77 -4.76
N LYS A 58 30.95 -6.77 -4.62
CA LYS A 58 30.73 -7.64 -3.48
C LYS A 58 30.57 -9.07 -3.98
N ASP A 59 30.55 -10.02 -3.07
CA ASP A 59 30.63 -11.45 -3.39
C ASP A 59 29.26 -12.15 -3.35
N ASN A 60 28.22 -11.43 -2.91
CA ASN A 60 26.81 -11.84 -2.94
C ASN A 60 25.89 -10.63 -2.70
N SER A 61 24.58 -10.82 -2.88
CA SER A 61 23.55 -9.79 -2.73
C SER A 61 23.44 -9.22 -1.30
N ARG A 62 23.68 -10.01 -0.25
CA ARG A 62 23.66 -9.52 1.15
C ARG A 62 24.81 -8.55 1.40
N GLY A 63 25.99 -8.81 0.84
CA GLY A 63 27.11 -7.87 0.82
C GLY A 63 26.77 -6.54 0.12
N CYS A 64 25.91 -6.57 -0.90
CA CYS A 64 25.38 -5.36 -1.54
C CYS A 64 24.35 -4.62 -0.68
N ILE A 65 23.41 -5.32 -0.04
CA ILE A 65 22.45 -4.73 0.92
C ILE A 65 23.20 -3.99 2.04
N GLN A 66 24.20 -4.66 2.64
CA GLN A 66 25.10 -4.08 3.65
C GLN A 66 25.88 -2.88 3.10
N ALA A 67 26.35 -2.93 1.85
CA ALA A 67 27.06 -1.82 1.23
C ALA A 67 26.15 -0.59 0.98
N ILE A 68 24.88 -0.78 0.64
CA ILE A 68 23.94 0.33 0.40
C ILE A 68 23.51 0.97 1.73
N GLY A 69 23.16 0.16 2.73
CA GLY A 69 22.83 0.63 4.09
C GLY A 69 24.02 1.34 4.75
N GLY A 70 25.23 0.78 4.62
CA GLY A 70 26.48 1.40 5.09
C GLY A 70 27.05 2.51 4.20
N ASN A 71 26.25 3.09 3.29
CA ASN A 71 26.61 4.20 2.38
C ASN A 71 27.92 4.00 1.57
N LYS A 72 28.24 2.75 1.21
CA LYS A 72 29.38 2.35 0.35
C LYS A 72 28.95 2.08 -1.10
N ALA A 73 27.67 1.79 -1.33
CA ALA A 73 26.99 1.74 -2.62
C ALA A 73 25.67 2.54 -2.57
N ASP A 74 24.98 2.67 -3.70
CA ASP A 74 23.69 3.39 -3.82
C ASP A 74 22.54 2.47 -4.28
N ALA A 75 22.79 1.56 -5.23
CA ALA A 75 21.74 0.73 -5.85
C ALA A 75 22.17 -0.71 -6.13
N VAL A 76 21.21 -1.66 -6.08
CA VAL A 76 21.35 -3.04 -6.57
C VAL A 76 19.98 -3.64 -6.91
N THR A 77 19.89 -4.49 -7.93
CA THR A 77 18.67 -5.27 -8.28
C THR A 77 18.53 -6.48 -7.38
N LEU A 78 17.35 -6.73 -6.81
CA LEU A 78 17.07 -7.83 -5.90
C LEU A 78 15.82 -8.63 -6.29
N ASP A 79 15.93 -9.95 -6.09
CA ASP A 79 14.82 -10.90 -6.01
C ASP A 79 13.87 -10.54 -4.84
N GLY A 80 12.56 -10.81 -4.94
CA GLY A 80 11.58 -10.40 -3.93
C GLY A 80 11.88 -10.93 -2.52
N GLY A 81 12.50 -12.12 -2.41
CA GLY A 81 12.97 -12.65 -1.13
C GLY A 81 14.14 -11.87 -0.51
N LEU A 82 14.96 -11.20 -1.33
CA LEU A 82 16.03 -10.31 -0.88
C LEU A 82 15.54 -8.87 -0.67
N VAL A 83 14.51 -8.42 -1.38
CA VAL A 83 13.80 -7.15 -1.07
C VAL A 83 13.20 -7.22 0.35
N PHE A 84 12.71 -8.39 0.77
CA PHE A 84 12.27 -8.63 2.15
C PHE A 84 13.42 -8.41 3.15
N GLU A 85 14.57 -9.08 2.95
CA GLU A 85 15.73 -8.91 3.85
C GLU A 85 16.28 -7.48 3.85
N ALA A 86 16.26 -6.80 2.70
CA ALA A 86 16.71 -5.43 2.53
C ALA A 86 15.82 -4.40 3.25
N GLY A 87 14.51 -4.67 3.35
CA GLY A 87 13.55 -3.80 4.04
C GLY A 87 13.60 -3.89 5.58
N LEU A 88 14.15 -4.97 6.14
CA LEU A 88 14.26 -5.15 7.58
C LEU A 88 15.33 -4.24 8.21
N ALA A 89 15.23 -4.04 9.53
CA ALA A 89 16.32 -3.46 10.30
C ALA A 89 17.55 -4.39 10.30
N PRO A 90 18.79 -3.87 10.28
CA PRO A 90 19.14 -2.44 10.34
C PRO A 90 19.09 -1.71 8.99
N TYR A 91 18.87 -2.41 7.87
CA TYR A 91 19.10 -1.88 6.52
C TYR A 91 18.04 -0.87 6.06
N LYS A 92 16.76 -1.15 6.29
CA LYS A 92 15.60 -0.30 5.94
C LYS A 92 15.68 0.28 4.51
N LEU A 93 16.10 -0.53 3.54
CA LEU A 93 16.12 -0.17 2.13
C LEU A 93 14.70 -0.25 1.54
N ARG A 94 14.41 0.58 0.55
CA ARG A 94 13.14 0.55 -0.19
C ARG A 94 13.37 0.21 -1.67
N PRO A 95 12.43 -0.47 -2.33
CA PRO A 95 12.46 -0.64 -3.78
C PRO A 95 12.09 0.71 -4.45
N VAL A 96 12.85 1.11 -5.46
CA VAL A 96 12.73 2.43 -6.11
C VAL A 96 12.38 2.33 -7.61
N VAL A 97 12.78 1.22 -8.25
CA VAL A 97 12.47 0.90 -9.64
C VAL A 97 12.20 -0.59 -9.77
N ALA A 98 11.09 -0.96 -10.42
CA ALA A 98 10.72 -2.34 -10.73
C ALA A 98 11.15 -2.72 -12.15
N GLU A 99 11.62 -3.95 -12.34
CA GLU A 99 11.78 -4.52 -13.69
C GLU A 99 10.42 -4.79 -14.34
N VAL A 100 10.33 -4.59 -15.66
CA VAL A 100 9.13 -4.90 -16.45
C VAL A 100 9.40 -6.13 -17.32
N TYR A 101 8.50 -7.10 -17.25
CA TYR A 101 8.50 -8.34 -18.05
C TYR A 101 7.30 -8.37 -19.01
N GLY A 102 7.19 -9.45 -19.80
CA GLY A 102 6.12 -9.63 -20.78
C GLY A 102 6.52 -9.12 -22.16
N THR A 103 5.61 -8.41 -22.82
CA THR A 103 5.82 -7.80 -24.15
C THR A 103 5.55 -6.31 -24.10
N GLU A 104 5.97 -5.55 -25.12
CA GLU A 104 5.66 -4.11 -25.19
C GLU A 104 4.15 -3.81 -25.25
N ALA A 105 3.35 -4.75 -25.78
CA ALA A 105 1.88 -4.68 -25.80
C ALA A 105 1.22 -5.15 -24.49
N GLN A 106 1.89 -6.00 -23.69
CA GLN A 106 1.41 -6.49 -22.39
C GLN A 106 2.56 -6.45 -21.35
N PRO A 107 2.97 -5.25 -20.90
CA PRO A 107 4.02 -5.07 -19.91
C PRO A 107 3.50 -5.39 -18.50
N ARG A 108 4.33 -6.06 -17.68
CA ARG A 108 3.98 -6.41 -16.29
C ARG A 108 5.13 -6.32 -15.31
N THR A 109 4.88 -5.73 -14.15
CA THR A 109 5.77 -5.69 -12.97
C THR A 109 5.54 -6.89 -12.03
N HIS A 110 5.24 -8.05 -12.62
CA HIS A 110 4.97 -9.29 -11.89
C HIS A 110 5.29 -10.53 -12.75
N TYR A 111 5.55 -11.65 -12.10
CA TYR A 111 5.75 -12.96 -12.70
C TYR A 111 5.09 -14.07 -11.88
N TYR A 112 5.18 -15.31 -12.35
CA TYR A 112 4.49 -16.45 -11.76
C TYR A 112 5.51 -17.49 -11.28
N ALA A 113 5.45 -17.82 -9.99
CA ALA A 113 6.21 -18.93 -9.43
C ALA A 113 5.51 -20.25 -9.78
N VAL A 114 6.23 -21.18 -10.42
CA VAL A 114 5.69 -22.44 -10.94
C VAL A 114 6.57 -23.63 -10.54
N ALA A 115 5.92 -24.79 -10.39
CA ALA A 115 6.58 -26.08 -10.24
C ALA A 115 6.52 -26.82 -11.59
N VAL A 116 7.67 -26.95 -12.25
CA VAL A 116 7.80 -27.62 -13.56
C VAL A 116 8.26 -29.06 -13.36
N VAL A 117 7.66 -29.99 -14.10
CA VAL A 117 7.97 -31.42 -14.11
C VAL A 117 8.10 -31.92 -15.55
N LYS A 118 8.68 -33.11 -15.75
CA LYS A 118 8.61 -33.82 -17.04
C LYS A 118 7.23 -34.46 -17.22
N LYS A 119 6.75 -34.55 -18.47
CA LYS A 119 5.57 -35.35 -18.82
C LYS A 119 5.82 -36.83 -18.48
N GLY A 120 4.75 -37.56 -18.19
CA GLY A 120 4.83 -38.99 -17.82
C GLY A 120 5.33 -39.31 -16.42
N SER A 121 5.81 -38.34 -15.61
CA SER A 121 6.28 -38.62 -14.24
C SER A 121 5.16 -38.94 -13.23
N GLY A 122 3.89 -38.70 -13.59
CA GLY A 122 2.71 -39.29 -12.95
C GLY A 122 2.34 -38.80 -11.55
N PHE A 123 3.08 -37.83 -10.98
CA PHE A 123 2.80 -37.28 -9.64
C PHE A 123 2.30 -35.83 -9.66
N GLN A 124 1.49 -35.48 -8.66
CA GLN A 124 0.88 -34.16 -8.44
C GLN A 124 1.57 -33.38 -7.30
N LEU A 125 1.14 -32.14 -7.02
CA LEU A 125 1.81 -31.25 -6.07
C LEU A 125 1.86 -31.78 -4.62
N ASN A 126 0.77 -32.40 -4.15
CA ASN A 126 0.69 -33.07 -2.84
C ASN A 126 1.52 -34.37 -2.75
N GLN A 127 2.01 -34.92 -3.86
CA GLN A 127 2.79 -36.17 -3.94
C GLN A 127 4.31 -35.95 -4.03
N LEU A 128 4.78 -34.78 -3.61
CA LEU A 128 6.19 -34.38 -3.66
C LEU A 128 7.07 -34.95 -2.53
N ARG A 129 6.48 -35.56 -1.48
CA ARG A 129 7.27 -36.18 -0.40
C ARG A 129 8.10 -37.35 -0.95
N GLY A 130 9.37 -37.43 -0.58
CA GLY A 130 10.33 -38.41 -1.07
C GLY A 130 10.85 -38.17 -2.50
N ARG A 131 10.31 -37.20 -3.25
CA ARG A 131 10.81 -36.81 -4.58
C ARG A 131 12.13 -36.06 -4.49
N LYS A 132 12.76 -35.86 -5.65
CA LYS A 132 13.97 -35.05 -5.82
C LYS A 132 13.62 -33.65 -6.34
N SER A 133 14.28 -32.60 -5.82
CA SER A 133 13.89 -31.21 -6.13
C SER A 133 15.02 -30.26 -6.55
N CYS A 134 14.73 -29.39 -7.50
CA CYS A 134 15.63 -28.37 -8.03
C CYS A 134 15.12 -26.97 -7.68
N HIS A 135 15.93 -26.15 -7.00
CA HIS A 135 15.53 -24.85 -6.48
C HIS A 135 16.49 -23.75 -6.97
N THR A 136 15.99 -22.55 -7.29
CA THR A 136 16.84 -21.43 -7.79
C THR A 136 17.89 -20.90 -6.80
N GLY A 137 17.81 -21.31 -5.53
CA GLY A 137 18.61 -20.84 -4.41
C GLY A 137 17.77 -20.55 -3.17
N LEU A 138 18.37 -20.73 -1.99
CA LEU A 138 17.76 -20.49 -0.68
C LEU A 138 17.23 -19.04 -0.56
N GLY A 139 16.06 -18.87 0.05
CA GLY A 139 15.47 -17.54 0.32
C GLY A 139 14.96 -16.77 -0.91
N ARG A 140 15.05 -17.33 -2.13
CA ARG A 140 14.52 -16.71 -3.35
C ARG A 140 13.01 -16.93 -3.49
N THR A 141 12.32 -15.99 -4.15
CA THR A 141 10.86 -16.01 -4.33
C THR A 141 10.35 -17.32 -4.93
N ALA A 142 10.69 -17.62 -6.19
CA ALA A 142 10.12 -18.77 -6.90
C ALA A 142 10.76 -20.11 -6.48
N GLY A 143 12.06 -20.12 -6.16
CA GLY A 143 12.76 -21.36 -5.81
C GLY A 143 12.64 -21.79 -4.36
N TRP A 144 12.26 -20.91 -3.42
CA TRP A 144 12.19 -21.25 -2.00
C TRP A 144 10.93 -20.70 -1.32
N ASN A 145 10.77 -19.38 -1.28
CA ASN A 145 9.78 -18.75 -0.40
C ASN A 145 8.34 -19.12 -0.77
N VAL A 146 8.01 -19.16 -2.07
CA VAL A 146 6.71 -19.66 -2.54
C VAL A 146 6.57 -21.18 -2.31
N PRO A 147 7.40 -22.06 -2.89
CA PRO A 147 7.15 -23.50 -2.84
C PRO A 147 7.21 -24.09 -1.42
N ILE A 148 8.13 -23.62 -0.57
CA ILE A 148 8.19 -24.07 0.84
C ILE A 148 7.03 -23.47 1.66
N GLY A 149 6.47 -22.33 1.24
CA GLY A 149 5.24 -21.78 1.81
C GLY A 149 4.02 -22.64 1.49
N THR A 150 3.84 -22.98 0.21
CA THR A 150 2.77 -23.89 -0.25
C THR A 150 2.91 -25.29 0.35
N LEU A 151 4.14 -25.79 0.50
CA LEU A 151 4.39 -27.13 1.03
C LEU A 151 4.36 -27.23 2.56
N ARG A 152 4.34 -26.11 3.32
CA ARG A 152 4.38 -26.12 4.80
C ARG A 152 3.42 -27.13 5.46
N PRO A 153 2.15 -27.28 5.05
CA PRO A 153 1.22 -28.24 5.66
C PRO A 153 1.65 -29.70 5.55
N PHE A 154 2.62 -30.00 4.67
CA PHE A 154 3.15 -31.34 4.43
C PHE A 154 4.59 -31.53 4.95
N LEU A 155 5.18 -30.57 5.68
CA LEU A 155 6.58 -30.63 6.16
C LEU A 155 6.75 -31.22 7.57
N ASP A 156 5.66 -31.44 8.30
CA ASP A 156 5.66 -31.90 9.71
C ASP A 156 6.52 -31.01 10.64
N TRP A 157 6.60 -29.71 10.34
CA TRP A 157 7.48 -28.74 11.01
C TRP A 157 6.72 -27.95 12.10
N ALA A 158 7.06 -28.20 13.36
CA ALA A 158 6.46 -27.53 14.52
C ALA A 158 6.76 -26.01 14.58
N GLY A 159 7.89 -25.58 14.01
CA GLY A 159 8.40 -24.21 14.08
C GLY A 159 9.80 -24.13 14.69
N PRO A 160 10.27 -22.91 15.02
CA PRO A 160 11.47 -22.71 15.83
C PRO A 160 11.38 -23.48 17.17
N PRO A 161 12.51 -23.96 17.74
CA PRO A 161 13.89 -23.70 17.34
C PRO A 161 14.39 -24.56 16.16
N GLU A 162 13.61 -25.51 15.63
CA GLU A 162 14.05 -26.28 14.46
C GLU A 162 14.13 -25.37 13.21
N PRO A 163 15.26 -25.33 12.47
CA PRO A 163 15.32 -24.65 11.19
C PRO A 163 14.39 -25.31 10.17
N LEU A 164 13.57 -24.52 9.46
CA LEU A 164 12.70 -24.98 8.38
C LEU A 164 13.44 -25.82 7.32
N GLN A 165 14.72 -25.52 7.09
CA GLN A 165 15.63 -26.29 6.25
C GLN A 165 15.73 -27.77 6.66
N ALA A 166 15.70 -28.10 7.95
CA ALA A 166 15.76 -29.47 8.46
C ALA A 166 14.52 -30.28 8.03
N ALA A 167 13.33 -29.68 8.16
CA ALA A 167 12.09 -30.31 7.72
C ALA A 167 12.05 -30.51 6.20
N VAL A 168 12.47 -29.51 5.41
CA VAL A 168 12.59 -29.66 3.95
C VAL A 168 13.61 -30.74 3.56
N ALA A 169 14.71 -30.86 4.30
CA ALA A 169 15.74 -31.89 4.10
C ALA A 169 15.30 -33.32 4.47
N ARG A 170 14.20 -33.47 5.22
CA ARG A 170 13.50 -34.75 5.45
C ARG A 170 12.38 -34.99 4.42
N PHE A 171 11.72 -33.93 3.95
CA PHE A 171 10.57 -34.03 3.05
C PHE A 171 10.96 -34.49 1.64
N PHE A 172 11.99 -33.89 1.05
CA PHE A 172 12.57 -34.36 -0.22
C PHE A 172 13.65 -35.41 0.04
N SER A 173 13.79 -36.41 -0.83
CA SER A 173 14.85 -37.40 -0.67
C SER A 173 16.24 -36.79 -0.93
N ALA A 174 16.33 -35.94 -1.96
CA ALA A 174 17.52 -35.18 -2.30
C ALA A 174 17.13 -33.90 -3.05
N SER A 175 17.91 -32.83 -2.89
CA SER A 175 17.66 -31.56 -3.56
C SER A 175 18.94 -30.90 -4.06
N CYS A 176 18.80 -29.90 -4.92
CA CYS A 176 19.78 -28.81 -5.02
C CYS A 176 19.13 -27.49 -4.62
N VAL A 177 19.60 -26.92 -3.51
CA VAL A 177 19.20 -25.63 -2.95
C VAL A 177 20.46 -24.76 -2.77
N PRO A 178 20.94 -24.09 -3.82
CA PRO A 178 22.11 -23.24 -3.75
C PRO A 178 22.04 -22.24 -2.58
N GLY A 179 23.12 -22.12 -1.80
CA GLY A 179 23.19 -21.29 -0.59
C GLY A 179 22.60 -21.93 0.67
N ALA A 180 22.17 -23.19 0.64
CA ALA A 180 21.95 -23.98 1.85
C ALA A 180 23.29 -24.40 2.50
N ASP A 181 23.29 -24.58 3.82
CA ASP A 181 24.42 -25.18 4.52
C ASP A 181 24.50 -26.68 4.19
N GLY A 182 25.47 -27.07 3.37
CA GLY A 182 25.67 -28.46 2.95
C GLY A 182 26.28 -29.36 4.03
N GLY A 183 26.79 -28.81 5.12
CA GLY A 183 27.26 -29.56 6.29
C GLY A 183 26.12 -29.87 7.26
N GLN A 184 25.29 -28.86 7.57
CA GLN A 184 24.11 -29.01 8.43
C GLN A 184 22.95 -29.72 7.72
N PHE A 185 22.78 -29.52 6.41
CA PHE A 185 21.68 -30.09 5.61
C PHE A 185 22.16 -30.79 4.33
N PRO A 186 22.94 -31.89 4.40
CA PRO A 186 23.55 -32.52 3.21
C PRO A 186 22.55 -32.90 2.10
N ASN A 187 21.32 -33.27 2.45
CA ASN A 187 20.26 -33.56 1.47
C ASN A 187 19.91 -32.36 0.58
N LEU A 188 19.97 -31.12 1.09
CA LEU A 188 19.62 -29.91 0.33
C LEU A 188 20.67 -29.56 -0.73
N CYS A 189 21.91 -30.02 -0.57
CA CYS A 189 23.01 -29.82 -1.50
C CYS A 189 23.37 -31.11 -2.28
N ARG A 190 22.61 -32.19 -2.12
CA ARG A 190 22.97 -33.53 -2.62
C ARG A 190 23.04 -33.59 -4.15
N LEU A 191 22.09 -32.95 -4.84
CA LEU A 191 22.01 -32.91 -6.31
C LEU A 191 22.84 -31.80 -6.95
N CYS A 192 23.42 -30.88 -6.16
CA CYS A 192 24.21 -29.77 -6.68
C CYS A 192 25.53 -30.27 -7.29
N THR A 193 26.00 -29.58 -8.34
CA THR A 193 27.03 -30.06 -9.30
C THR A 193 28.30 -29.23 -9.34
N GLY A 194 28.38 -28.11 -8.61
CA GLY A 194 29.61 -27.34 -8.45
C GLY A 194 30.74 -28.18 -7.82
N THR A 195 31.98 -27.81 -8.13
CA THR A 195 33.17 -28.58 -7.75
C THR A 195 33.86 -28.01 -6.52
N GLY A 196 34.18 -28.86 -5.54
CA GLY A 196 34.82 -28.45 -4.28
C GLY A 196 33.95 -27.45 -3.51
N GLU A 197 34.54 -26.36 -3.05
CA GLU A 197 33.84 -25.25 -2.35
C GLU A 197 32.72 -24.60 -3.18
N ASN A 198 32.71 -24.77 -4.50
CA ASN A 198 31.64 -24.24 -5.36
C ASN A 198 30.37 -25.11 -5.36
N LYS A 199 30.42 -26.33 -4.79
CA LYS A 199 29.23 -27.17 -4.69
C LYS A 199 28.16 -26.46 -3.85
N CYS A 200 26.95 -26.34 -4.39
CA CYS A 200 25.83 -25.65 -3.72
C CYS A 200 26.06 -24.15 -3.49
N ALA A 201 27.04 -23.51 -4.14
CA ALA A 201 27.32 -22.09 -3.94
C ALA A 201 26.16 -21.19 -4.43
N PHE A 202 25.89 -20.08 -3.74
CA PHE A 202 24.90 -19.07 -4.16
C PHE A 202 25.46 -18.15 -5.28
N SER A 203 25.97 -18.74 -6.36
CA SER A 203 26.55 -18.00 -7.49
C SER A 203 26.57 -18.87 -8.76
N SER A 204 26.91 -18.27 -9.90
CA SER A 204 27.10 -18.96 -11.18
C SER A 204 28.27 -19.98 -11.22
N GLN A 205 28.97 -20.22 -10.10
CA GLN A 205 29.92 -21.32 -9.96
C GLN A 205 29.23 -22.67 -9.64
N GLU A 206 27.98 -22.65 -9.17
CA GLU A 206 27.12 -23.82 -9.12
C GLU A 206 26.30 -23.89 -10.42
N PRO A 207 26.48 -24.91 -11.29
CA PRO A 207 25.78 -25.00 -12.57
C PRO A 207 24.25 -25.08 -12.43
N TYR A 208 23.73 -25.49 -11.27
CA TYR A 208 22.30 -25.52 -10.97
C TYR A 208 21.78 -24.24 -10.26
N PHE A 209 22.55 -23.15 -10.21
CA PHE A 209 22.12 -21.87 -9.63
C PHE A 209 21.12 -21.09 -10.52
N GLY A 210 20.21 -20.35 -9.86
CA GLY A 210 19.24 -19.49 -10.54
C GLY A 210 18.16 -20.26 -11.30
N TYR A 211 17.44 -19.55 -12.18
CA TYR A 211 16.30 -20.13 -12.90
C TYR A 211 16.73 -21.18 -13.91
N SER A 212 17.65 -20.83 -14.82
CA SER A 212 18.18 -21.76 -15.84
C SER A 212 18.93 -22.93 -15.21
N GLY A 213 19.63 -22.74 -14.10
CA GLY A 213 20.30 -23.83 -13.38
C GLY A 213 19.32 -24.81 -12.72
N ALA A 214 18.29 -24.30 -12.03
CA ALA A 214 17.24 -25.14 -11.46
C ALA A 214 16.43 -25.88 -12.54
N PHE A 215 16.19 -25.25 -13.70
CA PHE A 215 15.59 -25.93 -14.85
C PHE A 215 16.54 -26.98 -15.46
N LYS A 216 17.84 -26.69 -15.58
CA LYS A 216 18.86 -27.66 -16.04
C LYS A 216 18.92 -28.89 -15.13
N CYS A 217 18.83 -28.72 -13.81
CA CYS A 217 18.75 -29.83 -12.85
C CYS A 217 17.58 -30.80 -13.11
N LEU A 218 16.44 -30.30 -13.61
CA LEU A 218 15.31 -31.12 -14.08
C LEU A 218 15.59 -31.71 -15.48
N LYS A 219 16.11 -30.92 -16.42
CA LYS A 219 16.45 -31.35 -17.79
C LYS A 219 17.43 -32.53 -17.78
N ASP A 220 18.51 -32.41 -17.03
CA ASP A 220 19.54 -33.44 -16.83
C ASP A 220 19.03 -34.67 -16.03
N GLY A 221 17.82 -34.62 -15.46
CA GLY A 221 17.22 -35.73 -14.71
C GLY A 221 17.78 -35.91 -13.30
N ALA A 222 18.50 -34.91 -12.76
CA ALA A 222 18.99 -34.95 -11.39
C ALA A 222 17.83 -34.83 -10.38
N GLY A 223 16.85 -33.97 -10.66
CA GLY A 223 15.61 -33.81 -9.88
C GLY A 223 14.34 -34.14 -10.66
N ASP A 224 13.25 -34.41 -9.94
CA ASP A 224 11.93 -34.75 -10.48
C ASP A 224 11.06 -33.51 -10.75
N VAL A 225 11.30 -32.42 -10.00
CA VAL A 225 10.59 -31.13 -10.07
C VAL A 225 11.58 -29.95 -9.99
N ALA A 226 11.32 -28.88 -10.75
CA ALA A 226 12.03 -27.60 -10.65
C ALA A 226 11.09 -26.46 -10.26
N PHE A 227 11.46 -25.71 -9.23
CA PHE A 227 10.73 -24.52 -8.77
C PHE A 227 11.35 -23.25 -9.36
N ILE A 228 10.67 -22.67 -10.35
CA ILE A 228 11.21 -21.61 -11.23
C ILE A 228 10.12 -20.59 -11.60
N ARG A 229 10.43 -19.63 -12.49
CA ARG A 229 9.43 -18.72 -13.07
C ARG A 229 8.89 -19.28 -14.39
N GLU A 230 7.68 -18.85 -14.77
CA GLU A 230 6.98 -19.32 -15.96
C GLU A 230 7.78 -19.18 -17.26
N SER A 231 8.52 -18.08 -17.41
CA SER A 231 9.23 -17.78 -18.66
C SER A 231 10.51 -18.60 -18.86
N THR A 232 11.03 -19.27 -17.83
CA THR A 232 12.34 -19.96 -17.85
C THR A 232 12.43 -21.00 -18.97
N VAL A 233 11.39 -21.81 -19.15
CA VAL A 233 11.41 -22.91 -20.14
C VAL A 233 11.38 -22.36 -21.58
N PHE A 234 10.68 -21.26 -21.80
CA PHE A 234 10.64 -20.56 -23.10
C PHE A 234 11.93 -19.76 -23.39
N GLU A 235 12.63 -19.31 -22.35
CA GLU A 235 13.95 -18.66 -22.47
C GLU A 235 15.06 -19.66 -22.81
N ASP A 236 15.04 -20.86 -22.21
CA ASP A 236 16.11 -21.86 -22.34
C ASP A 236 15.87 -22.91 -23.44
N LEU A 237 14.61 -23.18 -23.81
CA LEU A 237 14.24 -24.07 -24.92
C LEU A 237 13.68 -23.27 -26.09
N GLN A 238 14.33 -23.33 -27.25
CA GLN A 238 13.87 -22.66 -28.47
C GLN A 238 12.94 -23.54 -29.32
N ASP A 239 13.13 -24.87 -29.28
CA ASP A 239 12.26 -25.85 -29.93
C ASP A 239 10.98 -26.11 -29.10
N GLU A 240 9.84 -26.17 -29.78
CA GLU A 240 8.53 -26.44 -29.19
C GLU A 240 8.35 -27.92 -28.85
N ALA A 241 8.91 -28.84 -29.66
CA ALA A 241 8.85 -30.28 -29.37
C ALA A 241 9.67 -30.65 -28.12
N GLU A 242 10.70 -29.87 -27.77
CA GLU A 242 11.41 -30.02 -26.49
C GLU A 242 10.63 -29.39 -25.32
N ARG A 243 9.97 -28.23 -25.50
CA ARG A 243 9.07 -27.64 -24.48
C ARG A 243 7.93 -28.59 -24.12
N ASP A 244 7.38 -29.30 -25.10
CA ASP A 244 6.29 -30.25 -24.93
C ASP A 244 6.65 -31.50 -24.12
N GLN A 245 7.90 -31.66 -23.68
CA GLN A 245 8.31 -32.71 -22.74
C GLN A 245 8.06 -32.34 -21.27
N TYR A 246 7.51 -31.14 -21.00
CA TYR A 246 7.32 -30.60 -19.66
C TYR A 246 5.88 -30.16 -19.37
N GLU A 247 5.54 -30.12 -18.08
CA GLU A 247 4.22 -29.77 -17.54
C GLU A 247 4.36 -28.95 -16.26
N LEU A 248 3.28 -28.27 -15.88
CA LEU A 248 3.14 -27.54 -14.61
C LEU A 248 2.35 -28.38 -13.59
N LEU A 249 2.79 -28.38 -12.34
CA LEU A 249 1.98 -28.84 -11.21
C LEU A 249 1.14 -27.70 -10.65
N CYS A 250 -0.17 -27.91 -10.53
CA CYS A 250 -1.12 -26.87 -10.15
C CYS A 250 -1.54 -27.01 -8.66
N PRO A 251 -1.91 -25.92 -7.96
CA PRO A 251 -2.29 -25.97 -6.54
C PRO A 251 -3.56 -26.80 -6.24
N ASP A 252 -4.45 -26.95 -7.23
CA ASP A 252 -5.61 -27.83 -7.20
C ASP A 252 -5.25 -29.33 -7.33
N ASN A 253 -3.96 -29.66 -7.40
CA ASN A 253 -3.39 -30.98 -7.68
C ASN A 253 -3.74 -31.53 -9.08
N THR A 254 -4.03 -30.65 -10.05
CA THR A 254 -4.03 -30.99 -11.47
C THR A 254 -2.65 -30.79 -12.11
N ARG A 255 -2.53 -31.17 -13.39
CA ARG A 255 -1.41 -30.83 -14.29
C ARG A 255 -1.95 -30.00 -15.44
N LYS A 256 -1.18 -29.02 -15.91
CA LYS A 256 -1.48 -28.27 -17.14
C LYS A 256 -0.21 -28.03 -17.99
N PRO A 257 -0.34 -27.80 -19.31
CA PRO A 257 0.78 -27.39 -20.17
C PRO A 257 1.40 -26.06 -19.76
N LEU A 258 2.61 -25.77 -20.27
CA LEU A 258 3.44 -24.63 -19.84
C LEU A 258 2.82 -23.25 -20.11
N ASP A 259 2.03 -23.09 -21.17
CA ASP A 259 1.34 -21.83 -21.52
C ASP A 259 0.25 -21.47 -20.49
N LYS A 260 -0.28 -22.46 -19.77
CA LYS A 260 -1.34 -22.30 -18.78
C LYS A 260 -0.87 -21.79 -17.42
N PHE A 261 0.32 -21.20 -17.34
CA PHE A 261 0.89 -20.65 -16.11
C PHE A 261 -0.03 -19.62 -15.41
N GLN A 262 -0.86 -18.87 -16.15
CA GLN A 262 -1.81 -17.93 -15.55
C GLN A 262 -2.89 -18.63 -14.72
N GLU A 263 -3.32 -19.82 -15.16
CA GLU A 263 -4.29 -20.70 -14.48
C GLU A 263 -3.60 -21.66 -13.48
N CYS A 264 -2.32 -21.96 -13.69
CA CYS A 264 -1.55 -22.98 -12.97
C CYS A 264 -0.21 -22.42 -12.51
N ASN A 265 -0.22 -21.77 -11.36
CA ASN A 265 0.96 -21.23 -10.68
C ASN A 265 0.80 -21.39 -9.16
N MET A 266 1.92 -21.40 -8.45
CA MET A 266 1.94 -21.46 -6.99
C MET A 266 1.71 -20.07 -6.35
N ALA A 267 2.14 -19.01 -7.04
CA ALA A 267 1.81 -17.62 -6.72
C ALA A 267 2.11 -16.66 -7.89
N ARG A 268 1.30 -15.60 -8.04
CA ARG A 268 1.69 -14.36 -8.71
C ARG A 268 2.53 -13.52 -7.76
N VAL A 269 3.71 -13.08 -8.19
CA VAL A 269 4.70 -12.40 -7.34
C VAL A 269 5.24 -11.14 -8.04
N PRO A 270 5.62 -10.09 -7.30
CA PRO A 270 6.15 -8.87 -7.90
C PRO A 270 7.50 -9.12 -8.59
N SER A 271 7.81 -8.30 -9.59
CA SER A 271 9.09 -8.27 -10.30
C SER A 271 10.30 -8.09 -9.38
N HIS A 272 11.50 -8.40 -9.87
CA HIS A 272 12.73 -7.97 -9.19
C HIS A 272 12.79 -6.44 -9.18
N ALA A 273 13.39 -5.87 -8.13
CA ALA A 273 13.41 -4.44 -7.90
C ALA A 273 14.81 -3.93 -7.60
N VAL A 274 15.15 -2.77 -8.13
CA VAL A 274 16.29 -1.97 -7.71
C VAL A 274 15.96 -1.37 -6.35
N VAL A 275 16.79 -1.63 -5.33
CA VAL A 275 16.63 -1.04 -3.99
C VAL A 275 17.66 0.07 -3.74
N ALA A 276 17.28 1.04 -2.92
CA ALA A 276 18.14 2.10 -2.40
C ALA A 276 17.85 2.34 -0.90
N ARG A 277 18.61 3.23 -0.24
CA ARG A 277 18.26 3.70 1.11
C ARG A 277 16.93 4.47 1.09
N SER A 278 16.15 4.39 2.16
CA SER A 278 14.89 5.17 2.30
C SER A 278 15.10 6.64 2.70
N VAL A 279 16.35 7.03 2.98
CA VAL A 279 16.80 8.42 3.23
C VAL A 279 18.12 8.57 2.49
N ASP A 280 18.30 9.71 1.79
CA ASP A 280 19.45 9.97 0.91
C ASP A 280 19.76 8.81 -0.06
N GLY A 281 18.69 8.23 -0.61
CA GLY A 281 18.70 7.09 -1.53
C GLY A 281 19.13 7.43 -2.96
N LYS A 282 19.18 8.71 -3.32
CA LYS A 282 19.43 9.22 -4.70
C LYS A 282 18.43 8.71 -5.74
N GLU A 283 17.17 8.63 -5.33
CA GLU A 283 16.11 7.95 -6.07
C GLU A 283 15.87 8.52 -7.47
N ASP A 284 15.88 9.85 -7.62
CA ASP A 284 15.79 10.51 -8.92
C ASP A 284 17.02 10.27 -9.81
N ALA A 285 18.23 10.23 -9.23
CA ALA A 285 19.45 9.94 -9.99
C ALA A 285 19.51 8.46 -10.44
N ILE A 286 18.99 7.54 -9.62
CA ILE A 286 18.83 6.13 -9.98
C ILE A 286 17.76 5.99 -11.08
N TRP A 287 16.62 6.66 -10.95
CA TRP A 287 15.58 6.64 -11.97
C TRP A 287 16.05 7.22 -13.30
N GLU A 288 16.69 8.40 -13.30
CA GLU A 288 17.15 9.06 -14.51
C GLU A 288 18.28 8.28 -15.22
N LEU A 289 19.19 7.69 -14.44
CA LEU A 289 20.18 6.73 -14.95
C LEU A 289 19.50 5.57 -15.69
N LEU A 290 18.49 4.94 -15.07
CA LEU A 290 17.83 3.76 -15.63
C LEU A 290 16.89 4.10 -16.79
N ARG A 291 16.23 5.28 -16.75
CA ARG A 291 15.41 5.82 -17.84
C ARG A 291 16.24 6.05 -19.10
N GLN A 292 17.35 6.78 -19.00
CA GLN A 292 18.25 6.94 -20.16
C GLN A 292 18.90 5.62 -20.58
N ALA A 293 19.20 4.72 -19.63
CA ALA A 293 19.78 3.42 -19.97
C ALA A 293 18.83 2.52 -20.77
N GLN A 294 17.54 2.45 -20.44
CA GLN A 294 16.58 1.69 -21.24
C GLN A 294 16.31 2.34 -22.61
N GLU A 295 16.32 3.67 -22.70
CA GLU A 295 16.15 4.39 -23.97
C GLU A 295 17.31 4.16 -24.95
N LYS A 296 18.57 4.12 -24.45
CA LYS A 296 19.77 3.96 -25.29
C LYS A 296 20.24 2.51 -25.44
N PHE A 297 19.99 1.65 -24.46
CA PHE A 297 20.57 0.30 -24.36
C PHE A 297 19.54 -0.78 -23.98
N GLY A 298 18.24 -0.46 -23.98
CA GLY A 298 17.16 -1.44 -23.83
C GLY A 298 17.13 -2.47 -24.96
N LYS A 299 16.13 -3.36 -24.90
CA LYS A 299 15.98 -4.49 -25.82
C LYS A 299 16.08 -4.03 -27.28
N ASN A 300 17.04 -4.62 -28.01
CA ASN A 300 17.35 -4.34 -29.42
C ASN A 300 17.73 -2.88 -29.76
N LYS A 301 18.01 -1.99 -28.78
CA LYS A 301 18.33 -0.58 -29.05
C LYS A 301 19.79 -0.32 -29.48
N SER A 302 20.75 -1.17 -29.09
CA SER A 302 22.17 -0.98 -29.43
C SER A 302 22.94 -2.30 -29.53
N ALA A 303 23.61 -2.53 -30.68
CA ALA A 303 24.48 -3.69 -30.86
C ALA A 303 25.76 -3.62 -30.00
N ALA A 304 26.19 -2.42 -29.59
CA ALA A 304 27.41 -2.23 -28.80
C ALA A 304 27.22 -2.57 -27.31
N PHE A 305 25.99 -2.48 -26.79
CA PHE A 305 25.65 -2.85 -25.42
C PHE A 305 24.14 -3.07 -25.26
N GLN A 306 23.75 -4.26 -24.79
CA GLN A 306 22.40 -4.59 -24.35
C GLN A 306 22.35 -4.56 -22.81
N LEU A 307 21.40 -3.81 -22.25
CA LEU A 307 21.19 -3.71 -20.81
C LEU A 307 20.57 -5.00 -20.27
N PHE A 308 19.53 -5.49 -20.95
CA PHE A 308 18.79 -6.73 -20.65
C PHE A 308 19.32 -7.93 -21.45
N GLY A 309 20.66 -8.07 -21.53
CA GLY A 309 21.29 -9.24 -22.13
C GLY A 309 22.62 -9.59 -21.47
N SER A 310 22.91 -10.89 -21.38
CA SER A 310 24.13 -11.43 -20.76
C SER A 310 25.00 -12.14 -21.80
N PRO A 311 26.33 -12.22 -21.60
CA PRO A 311 27.22 -12.96 -22.49
C PRO A 311 26.85 -14.45 -22.59
N ARG A 312 27.22 -15.12 -23.69
CA ARG A 312 27.04 -16.57 -23.86
C ARG A 312 27.67 -17.32 -22.68
N GLY A 313 26.90 -18.23 -22.06
CA GLY A 313 27.32 -18.95 -20.84
C GLY A 313 27.16 -18.16 -19.53
N GLN A 314 26.50 -17.00 -19.56
CA GLN A 314 26.08 -16.24 -18.39
C GLN A 314 24.58 -15.89 -18.50
N LYS A 315 23.94 -15.58 -17.37
CA LYS A 315 22.52 -15.23 -17.26
C LYS A 315 22.33 -14.12 -16.22
N ASP A 316 21.30 -13.29 -16.41
CA ASP A 316 20.75 -12.35 -15.43
C ASP A 316 21.76 -11.38 -14.77
N LEU A 317 22.81 -10.96 -15.48
CA LEU A 317 23.81 -10.03 -14.93
C LEU A 317 23.25 -8.60 -14.83
N LEU A 318 23.30 -7.96 -13.66
CA LEU A 318 22.71 -6.65 -13.31
C LEU A 318 21.17 -6.61 -13.29
N PHE A 319 20.55 -7.20 -14.30
CA PHE A 319 19.12 -7.19 -14.58
C PHE A 319 18.73 -8.50 -15.25
N LYS A 320 17.45 -8.84 -15.20
CA LYS A 320 16.91 -9.98 -15.96
C LYS A 320 17.14 -9.85 -17.46
N ASP A 321 17.63 -10.92 -18.09
CA ASP A 321 17.77 -10.98 -19.55
C ASP A 321 16.41 -11.02 -20.28
N SER A 322 15.32 -11.28 -19.55
CA SER A 322 13.95 -11.24 -20.04
C SER A 322 13.24 -9.90 -19.82
N ALA A 323 13.91 -8.91 -19.23
CA ALA A 323 13.29 -7.60 -18.97
C ALA A 323 13.17 -6.79 -20.27
N ILE A 324 12.08 -6.04 -20.38
CA ILE A 324 11.81 -5.13 -21.51
C ILE A 324 12.02 -3.65 -21.13
N GLY A 325 12.03 -3.34 -19.84
CA GLY A 325 12.20 -1.98 -19.33
C GLY A 325 12.05 -1.90 -17.81
N PHE A 326 11.78 -0.70 -17.33
CA PHE A 326 11.67 -0.33 -15.93
C PHE A 326 10.43 0.53 -15.66
N SER A 327 9.79 0.32 -14.51
CA SER A 327 8.80 1.24 -13.96
C SER A 327 9.32 1.88 -12.69
N ARG A 328 9.25 3.21 -12.56
CA ARG A 328 9.47 3.90 -11.30
C ARG A 328 8.43 3.43 -10.26
N ILE A 329 8.86 3.29 -9.01
CA ILE A 329 8.01 2.93 -7.88
C ILE A 329 7.67 4.22 -7.11
N PRO A 330 6.38 4.51 -6.81
CA PRO A 330 5.96 5.60 -5.94
C PRO A 330 6.72 5.68 -4.61
N SER A 331 6.97 6.90 -4.12
CA SER A 331 7.89 7.15 -2.99
C SER A 331 7.43 6.54 -1.66
N ASN A 332 6.12 6.41 -1.46
CA ASN A 332 5.47 5.85 -0.28
C ASN A 332 5.34 4.31 -0.30
N ILE A 333 5.78 3.62 -1.36
CA ILE A 333 5.90 2.17 -1.35
C ILE A 333 7.22 1.76 -0.67
N ASP A 334 7.10 1.09 0.48
CA ASP A 334 8.20 0.38 1.13
C ASP A 334 8.28 -1.08 0.66
N ALA A 335 9.26 -1.82 1.19
CA ALA A 335 9.43 -3.23 0.89
C ALA A 335 8.21 -4.10 1.28
N ARG A 336 7.41 -3.72 2.28
CA ARG A 336 6.25 -4.50 2.73
C ARG A 336 5.05 -4.30 1.81
N LEU A 337 4.80 -3.06 1.38
CA LEU A 337 3.79 -2.73 0.36
C LEU A 337 4.16 -3.30 -1.01
N TYR A 338 5.43 -3.21 -1.44
CA TYR A 338 5.88 -3.75 -2.73
C TYR A 338 5.72 -5.27 -2.82
N LEU A 339 5.99 -5.98 -1.73
CA LEU A 339 5.86 -7.44 -1.67
C LEU A 339 4.41 -7.90 -1.49
N GLY A 340 3.54 -7.06 -0.93
CA GLY A 340 2.15 -7.35 -0.65
C GLY A 340 1.95 -8.28 0.56
N PHE A 341 0.81 -8.11 1.24
CA PHE A 341 0.49 -8.82 2.49
C PHE A 341 0.67 -10.34 2.40
N GLU A 342 0.12 -10.98 1.37
CA GLU A 342 0.11 -12.44 1.22
C GLU A 342 1.54 -13.01 1.13
N TYR A 343 2.36 -12.47 0.21
CA TYR A 343 3.73 -12.95 0.02
C TYR A 343 4.67 -12.53 1.16
N PHE A 344 4.53 -11.30 1.70
CA PHE A 344 5.33 -10.87 2.84
C PHE A 344 5.03 -11.71 4.09
N THR A 345 3.76 -11.98 4.39
CA THR A 345 3.40 -12.81 5.54
C THR A 345 3.71 -14.30 5.32
N ALA A 346 3.74 -14.80 4.08
CA ALA A 346 4.26 -16.13 3.79
C ALA A 346 5.74 -16.28 4.21
N ILE A 347 6.58 -15.27 3.94
CA ILE A 347 8.00 -15.24 4.39
C ILE A 347 8.09 -15.10 5.92
N GLN A 348 7.25 -14.26 6.54
CA GLN A 348 7.22 -14.14 8.01
C GLN A 348 6.84 -15.46 8.68
N ASN A 349 5.76 -16.09 8.22
CA ASN A 349 5.28 -17.37 8.74
C ASN A 349 6.38 -18.43 8.71
N GLN A 350 7.25 -18.47 7.68
CA GLN A 350 8.39 -19.40 7.60
C GLN A 350 9.46 -19.20 8.69
N ARG A 351 9.31 -18.21 9.57
CA ARG A 351 10.15 -17.92 10.74
C ARG A 351 9.38 -17.97 12.06
N GLU A 352 8.07 -18.24 12.02
CA GLU A 352 7.12 -18.26 13.15
C GLU A 352 6.55 -19.68 13.34
N SER A 353 6.28 -20.07 14.59
CA SER A 353 5.53 -21.30 14.89
C SER A 353 4.09 -21.21 14.37
N GLU A 354 3.42 -22.34 14.20
CA GLU A 354 2.01 -22.33 13.79
C GLU A 354 1.09 -21.69 14.85
N ALA A 355 1.42 -21.84 16.14
CA ALA A 355 0.68 -21.23 17.23
C ALA A 355 0.74 -19.70 17.20
N GLU A 356 1.92 -19.11 16.98
CA GLU A 356 2.09 -17.66 16.83
C GLU A 356 1.35 -17.14 15.59
N ALA A 357 1.52 -17.82 14.45
CA ALA A 357 0.85 -17.47 13.20
C ALA A 357 -0.68 -17.59 13.33
N LYS A 358 -1.21 -18.51 14.14
CA LYS A 358 -2.63 -18.62 14.48
C LYS A 358 -3.09 -17.48 15.39
N ALA A 359 -2.40 -17.22 16.50
CA ALA A 359 -2.74 -16.13 17.41
C ALA A 359 -2.77 -14.75 16.69
N ARG A 360 -1.88 -14.55 15.71
CA ARG A 360 -1.86 -13.38 14.83
C ARG A 360 -3.06 -13.30 13.86
N ARG A 361 -3.63 -14.44 13.45
CA ARG A 361 -4.89 -14.48 12.67
C ARG A 361 -6.10 -14.19 13.56
N ASP A 362 -6.16 -14.79 14.75
CA ASP A 362 -7.31 -14.77 15.64
C ASP A 362 -7.53 -13.41 16.35
N ARG A 363 -6.48 -12.60 16.53
CA ARG A 363 -6.54 -11.25 17.14
C ARG A 363 -6.85 -10.16 16.11
N VAL A 364 -7.64 -9.14 16.45
CA VAL A 364 -7.89 -7.96 15.58
C VAL A 364 -6.98 -6.80 15.96
N SER A 365 -6.24 -6.23 15.00
CA SER A 365 -5.48 -4.98 15.15
C SER A 365 -6.28 -3.79 14.59
N TRP A 366 -6.85 -2.95 15.45
CA TRP A 366 -7.59 -1.76 15.04
C TRP A 366 -6.63 -0.59 14.81
N CYS A 367 -6.80 0.18 13.73
CA CYS A 367 -5.99 1.38 13.47
C CYS A 367 -6.69 2.64 13.98
N ALA A 368 -5.99 3.38 14.84
CA ALA A 368 -6.42 4.66 15.38
C ALA A 368 -5.70 5.84 14.70
N VAL A 369 -6.43 6.89 14.33
CA VAL A 369 -5.88 8.10 13.69
C VAL A 369 -5.65 9.17 14.76
N GLY A 370 -4.38 9.41 15.10
CA GLY A 370 -3.97 10.36 16.15
C GLY A 370 -4.08 9.81 17.58
N GLU A 371 -3.64 10.61 18.56
CA GLU A 371 -3.49 10.15 19.95
C GLU A 371 -4.83 9.94 20.69
N GLN A 372 -5.83 10.78 20.43
CA GLN A 372 -7.13 10.68 21.12
C GLN A 372 -7.85 9.36 20.78
N GLU A 373 -7.84 8.99 19.50
CA GLU A 373 -8.34 7.68 19.05
C GLU A 373 -7.52 6.53 19.64
N LEU A 374 -6.19 6.64 19.69
CA LEU A 374 -5.34 5.61 20.30
C LEU A 374 -5.63 5.44 21.80
N LYS A 375 -5.93 6.53 22.51
CA LYS A 375 -6.34 6.51 23.92
C LYS A 375 -7.69 5.80 24.11
N LYS A 376 -8.69 6.06 23.25
CA LYS A 376 -9.96 5.31 23.25
C LYS A 376 -9.76 3.84 22.87
N CYS A 377 -8.95 3.56 21.85
CA CYS A 377 -8.64 2.20 21.41
C CYS A 377 -7.95 1.40 22.51
N ARG A 378 -6.99 1.98 23.25
CA ARG A 378 -6.32 1.30 24.37
C ARG A 378 -7.30 0.91 25.48
N ARG A 379 -8.29 1.75 25.82
CA ARG A 379 -9.39 1.39 26.74
C ARG A 379 -10.20 0.21 26.22
N TRP A 380 -10.59 0.24 24.94
CA TRP A 380 -11.30 -0.87 24.30
C TRP A 380 -10.48 -2.17 24.29
N SER A 381 -9.19 -2.08 23.99
CA SER A 381 -8.28 -3.23 23.94
C SER A 381 -8.20 -3.95 25.29
N SER A 382 -8.10 -3.21 26.40
CA SER A 382 -8.18 -3.78 27.76
C SER A 382 -9.51 -4.49 28.01
N ALA A 383 -10.64 -3.85 27.70
CA ALA A 383 -11.98 -4.42 27.87
C ALA A 383 -12.27 -5.61 26.94
N SER A 384 -11.58 -5.70 25.79
CA SER A 384 -11.84 -6.69 24.74
C SER A 384 -11.51 -8.15 25.09
N ARG A 385 -10.94 -8.39 26.28
CA ARG A 385 -10.50 -9.71 26.77
C ARG A 385 -9.55 -10.39 25.77
N GLY A 386 -8.65 -9.61 25.19
CA GLY A 386 -7.61 -10.05 24.25
C GLY A 386 -8.02 -10.13 22.78
N ASN A 387 -9.29 -9.88 22.42
CA ASN A 387 -9.74 -9.95 21.03
C ASN A 387 -9.26 -8.78 20.16
N VAL A 388 -9.05 -7.60 20.76
CA VAL A 388 -8.70 -6.36 20.06
C VAL A 388 -7.40 -5.77 20.59
N THR A 389 -6.56 -5.29 19.68
CA THR A 389 -5.31 -4.55 19.93
C THR A 389 -5.25 -3.31 19.04
N CYS A 390 -4.35 -2.38 19.33
CA CYS A 390 -4.29 -1.09 18.64
C CYS A 390 -2.97 -0.90 17.88
N ALA A 391 -3.09 -0.53 16.60
CA ALA A 391 -2.10 0.22 15.85
C ALA A 391 -2.52 1.70 15.79
N SER A 392 -1.63 2.59 15.37
CA SER A 392 -1.96 4.00 15.18
C SER A 392 -1.11 4.67 14.11
N ALA A 393 -1.69 5.65 13.44
CA ALA A 393 -1.02 6.47 12.43
C ALA A 393 -1.45 7.95 12.54
N PRO A 394 -0.70 8.91 11.97
CA PRO A 394 -1.05 10.34 12.04
C PRO A 394 -2.15 10.75 11.04
N SER A 395 -2.42 9.92 10.02
CA SER A 395 -3.46 10.16 9.01
C SER A 395 -4.26 8.89 8.67
N THR A 396 -5.39 9.09 7.98
CA THR A 396 -6.25 7.98 7.52
C THR A 396 -5.58 7.16 6.41
N ASP A 397 -4.89 7.81 5.46
CA ASP A 397 -4.16 7.12 4.38
C ASP A 397 -3.00 6.28 4.96
N ASP A 398 -2.28 6.76 5.99
CA ASP A 398 -1.28 5.96 6.69
C ASP A 398 -1.90 4.73 7.38
N CYS A 399 -3.06 4.88 8.03
CA CYS A 399 -3.75 3.74 8.62
C CYS A 399 -4.23 2.72 7.57
N ILE A 400 -4.70 3.17 6.40
CA ILE A 400 -4.99 2.27 5.27
C ILE A 400 -3.72 1.54 4.82
N ALA A 401 -2.57 2.23 4.76
CA ALA A 401 -1.28 1.59 4.50
C ALA A 401 -0.88 0.55 5.57
N LEU A 402 -1.14 0.80 6.85
CA LEU A 402 -0.93 -0.20 7.92
C LEU A 402 -1.85 -1.43 7.75
N VAL A 403 -3.10 -1.25 7.30
CA VAL A 403 -4.02 -2.36 7.00
C VAL A 403 -3.55 -3.16 5.77
N LEU A 404 -3.06 -2.48 4.72
CA LEU A 404 -2.48 -3.12 3.52
C LEU A 404 -1.19 -3.89 3.83
N LYS A 405 -0.37 -3.40 4.76
CA LYS A 405 0.83 -4.10 5.25
C LYS A 405 0.51 -5.29 6.13
N GLY A 406 -0.58 -5.24 6.90
CA GLY A 406 -0.83 -6.17 8.00
C GLY A 406 -0.06 -5.82 9.28
N GLU A 407 0.09 -4.52 9.56
CA GLU A 407 0.37 -3.98 10.90
C GLU A 407 -0.96 -3.67 11.63
N ALA A 408 -1.97 -3.23 10.86
CA ALA A 408 -3.37 -3.17 11.25
C ALA A 408 -4.21 -4.21 10.48
N ASP A 409 -5.44 -4.40 10.93
CA ASP A 409 -6.46 -5.25 10.31
C ASP A 409 -7.70 -4.45 9.89
N ALA A 410 -8.13 -3.48 10.69
CA ALA A 410 -9.40 -2.78 10.49
C ALA A 410 -9.40 -1.34 11.01
N MET A 411 -10.30 -0.53 10.45
CA MET A 411 -10.70 0.79 10.94
C MET A 411 -12.07 1.15 10.35
N SER A 412 -12.83 2.06 10.98
CA SER A 412 -13.99 2.68 10.33
C SER A 412 -13.55 3.82 9.42
N LEU A 413 -14.23 4.00 8.28
CA LEU A 413 -13.90 4.99 7.26
C LEU A 413 -15.13 5.74 6.76
N ASP A 414 -14.93 7.02 6.46
CA ASP A 414 -15.83 7.84 5.65
C ASP A 414 -15.88 7.33 4.19
N GLY A 415 -17.02 7.50 3.51
CA GLY A 415 -17.22 7.06 2.11
C GLY A 415 -16.12 7.45 1.12
N GLY A 416 -15.46 8.60 1.32
CA GLY A 416 -14.34 9.03 0.49
C GLY A 416 -13.06 8.23 0.71
N TYR A 417 -12.78 7.83 1.95
CA TYR A 417 -11.68 6.93 2.27
C TYR A 417 -12.02 5.46 1.96
N ILE A 418 -13.31 5.06 2.00
CA ILE A 418 -13.76 3.76 1.49
C ILE A 418 -13.47 3.63 -0.02
N TYR A 419 -13.57 4.72 -0.80
CA TYR A 419 -13.12 4.73 -2.20
C TYR A 419 -11.61 4.46 -2.31
N THR A 420 -10.78 5.16 -1.53
CA THR A 420 -9.32 4.95 -1.51
C THR A 420 -8.94 3.53 -1.11
N ALA A 421 -9.46 3.05 0.03
CA ALA A 421 -9.29 1.69 0.52
C ALA A 421 -9.74 0.63 -0.52
N GLY A 422 -10.86 0.88 -1.20
CA GLY A 422 -11.38 0.04 -2.27
C GLY A 422 -10.47 -0.02 -3.51
N LYS A 423 -9.91 1.11 -3.96
CA LYS A 423 -8.89 1.14 -5.02
C LYS A 423 -7.61 0.41 -4.62
N CYS A 424 -7.27 0.39 -3.34
CA CYS A 424 -6.19 -0.41 -2.80
C CYS A 424 -6.51 -1.91 -2.62
N GLY A 425 -7.77 -2.32 -2.80
CA GLY A 425 -8.21 -3.72 -2.72
C GLY A 425 -8.73 -4.18 -1.35
N LEU A 426 -8.89 -3.26 -0.39
CA LEU A 426 -9.66 -3.53 0.83
C LEU A 426 -11.16 -3.60 0.53
N VAL A 427 -11.92 -4.22 1.44
CA VAL A 427 -13.37 -4.40 1.32
C VAL A 427 -14.09 -3.88 2.56
N PRO A 428 -15.30 -3.31 2.43
CA PRO A 428 -16.15 -3.03 3.57
C PRO A 428 -16.63 -4.34 4.21
N VAL A 429 -16.81 -4.34 5.54
CA VAL A 429 -17.19 -5.51 6.34
C VAL A 429 -18.50 -5.28 7.11
N LEU A 430 -18.62 -4.15 7.83
CA LEU A 430 -19.85 -3.71 8.51
C LEU A 430 -20.01 -2.19 8.36
N ALA A 431 -21.24 -1.68 8.40
CA ALA A 431 -21.53 -0.25 8.29
C ALA A 431 -22.00 0.34 9.63
N GLU A 432 -21.60 1.57 9.95
CA GLU A 432 -22.16 2.35 11.07
C GLU A 432 -23.61 2.71 10.77
N ASN A 433 -24.54 2.08 11.49
CA ASN A 433 -25.97 2.33 11.33
C ASN A 433 -26.43 3.35 12.39
N SER A 434 -27.04 4.43 11.93
CA SER A 434 -27.64 5.47 12.77
C SER A 434 -29.12 5.19 13.02
N GLN A 435 -29.71 5.89 14.00
CA GLN A 435 -31.10 5.67 14.38
C GLN A 435 -32.09 6.12 13.29
N SER A 436 -32.73 5.13 12.66
CA SER A 436 -33.78 5.31 11.65
C SER A 436 -35.08 5.87 12.24
N PRO A 437 -36.03 6.36 11.41
CA PRO A 437 -37.38 6.71 11.86
C PRO A 437 -38.07 5.55 12.60
N PRO A 438 -39.00 5.82 13.54
CA PRO A 438 -39.47 4.87 14.56
C PRO A 438 -40.30 3.67 14.06
N ASN A 439 -40.46 3.48 12.75
CA ASN A 439 -41.31 2.43 12.16
C ASN A 439 -40.54 1.15 11.74
N SER A 440 -39.27 1.01 12.11
CA SER A 440 -38.46 -0.18 11.76
C SER A 440 -38.59 -1.31 12.81
N ASN A 441 -39.39 -2.33 12.49
CA ASN A 441 -39.43 -3.59 13.26
C ASN A 441 -38.17 -4.48 13.10
N LEU A 442 -37.20 -4.09 12.27
CA LEU A 442 -35.93 -4.80 12.09
C LEU A 442 -34.92 -4.43 13.18
N ALA A 443 -34.26 -5.45 13.75
CA ALA A 443 -33.11 -5.26 14.62
C ALA A 443 -31.98 -4.52 13.89
N CYS A 444 -31.33 -3.57 14.57
CA CYS A 444 -30.36 -2.63 13.96
C CYS A 444 -29.28 -3.30 13.09
N VAL A 445 -28.78 -4.45 13.51
CA VAL A 445 -27.73 -5.22 12.81
C VAL A 445 -28.16 -5.71 11.41
N ASP A 446 -29.46 -5.95 11.21
CA ASP A 446 -30.05 -6.39 9.95
C ASP A 446 -30.80 -5.26 9.22
N ARG A 447 -31.11 -4.15 9.91
CA ARG A 447 -31.69 -2.94 9.31
C ARG A 447 -30.74 -2.38 8.24
N PRO A 448 -31.18 -2.22 6.97
CA PRO A 448 -30.35 -1.62 5.93
C PRO A 448 -29.92 -0.19 6.28
N VAL A 449 -28.73 0.23 5.84
CA VAL A 449 -28.26 1.60 6.00
C VAL A 449 -28.86 2.54 4.94
N GLU A 450 -29.39 3.67 5.40
CA GLU A 450 -30.16 4.65 4.59
C GLU A 450 -29.31 5.78 4.00
N GLY A 451 -28.09 5.98 4.52
CA GLY A 451 -27.26 7.15 4.26
C GLY A 451 -27.27 8.16 5.41
N TYR A 452 -26.66 9.33 5.18
CA TYR A 452 -26.80 10.53 6.00
C TYR A 452 -26.82 11.78 5.11
N LEU A 453 -27.35 12.91 5.61
CA LEU A 453 -27.49 14.13 4.81
C LEU A 453 -26.21 14.96 4.87
N ALA A 454 -25.61 15.25 3.72
CA ALA A 454 -24.52 16.22 3.61
C ALA A 454 -25.10 17.63 3.38
N VAL A 455 -24.76 18.58 4.25
CA VAL A 455 -25.35 19.93 4.26
C VAL A 455 -24.28 21.03 4.29
N ALA A 456 -24.63 22.20 3.78
CA ALA A 456 -23.86 23.44 3.94
C ALA A 456 -24.55 24.32 4.99
N ALA A 457 -23.92 24.47 6.16
CA ALA A 457 -24.44 25.26 7.27
C ALA A 457 -23.87 26.68 7.28
N VAL A 458 -24.69 27.67 7.62
CA VAL A 458 -24.31 29.08 7.76
C VAL A 458 -24.92 29.68 9.03
N ARG A 459 -24.37 30.80 9.51
CA ARG A 459 -25.00 31.61 10.56
C ARG A 459 -26.22 32.34 10.00
N LYS A 460 -27.30 32.39 10.79
CA LYS A 460 -28.56 33.07 10.44
C LYS A 460 -28.41 34.57 10.26
N SER A 461 -27.54 35.19 11.06
CA SER A 461 -27.14 36.60 10.95
C SER A 461 -26.52 36.96 9.59
N ASN A 462 -25.85 36.01 8.92
CA ASN A 462 -25.25 36.20 7.60
C ASN A 462 -26.29 36.04 6.47
N ALA A 463 -27.41 36.77 6.53
CA ALA A 463 -28.58 36.57 5.64
C ALA A 463 -28.26 36.65 4.13
N GLY A 464 -27.27 37.46 3.72
CA GLY A 464 -26.84 37.60 2.32
C GLY A 464 -26.03 36.43 1.73
N ILE A 465 -25.83 35.34 2.49
CA ILE A 465 -25.13 34.14 2.00
C ILE A 465 -26.14 33.10 1.51
N THR A 466 -25.96 32.66 0.27
CA THR A 466 -26.74 31.61 -0.42
C THR A 466 -25.76 30.65 -1.08
N TRP A 467 -26.22 29.47 -1.55
CA TRP A 467 -25.39 28.55 -2.33
C TRP A 467 -24.71 29.25 -3.53
N ASN A 468 -25.46 30.12 -4.20
CA ASN A 468 -25.01 30.86 -5.39
C ASN A 468 -24.03 32.01 -5.08
N SER A 469 -23.87 32.41 -3.80
CA SER A 469 -22.97 33.49 -3.36
C SER A 469 -21.79 33.01 -2.50
N LEU A 470 -21.43 31.72 -2.59
CA LEU A 470 -20.33 31.11 -1.84
C LEU A 470 -18.92 31.48 -2.35
N LYS A 471 -18.77 31.92 -3.61
CA LYS A 471 -17.46 32.25 -4.17
C LYS A 471 -16.81 33.43 -3.43
N GLY A 472 -15.55 33.28 -3.04
CA GLY A 472 -14.79 34.27 -2.27
C GLY A 472 -15.16 34.36 -0.78
N LYS A 473 -16.08 33.54 -0.28
CA LYS A 473 -16.38 33.41 1.16
C LYS A 473 -15.34 32.57 1.88
N LYS A 474 -15.39 32.54 3.22
CA LYS A 474 -14.55 31.70 4.07
C LYS A 474 -15.23 30.34 4.35
N SER A 475 -14.50 29.23 4.33
CA SER A 475 -15.12 27.89 4.43
C SER A 475 -14.48 26.92 5.44
N CYS A 476 -15.32 26.10 6.08
CA CYS A 476 -14.94 25.08 7.04
C CYS A 476 -15.27 23.68 6.48
N HIS A 477 -14.28 22.79 6.41
CA HIS A 477 -14.40 21.45 5.85
C HIS A 477 -13.91 20.41 6.86
N THR A 478 -14.59 19.26 6.97
CA THR A 478 -14.24 18.23 7.98
C THR A 478 -12.84 17.64 7.79
N ALA A 479 -12.45 17.41 6.54
CA ALA A 479 -11.08 17.22 6.04
C ALA A 479 -11.16 17.16 4.51
N VAL A 480 -10.02 17.26 3.84
CA VAL A 480 -9.86 16.83 2.45
C VAL A 480 -10.32 15.37 2.29
N ASP A 481 -10.80 15.02 1.10
CA ASP A 481 -11.27 13.70 0.69
C ASP A 481 -12.47 13.09 1.44
N ARG A 482 -13.00 13.75 2.47
CA ARG A 482 -14.21 13.29 3.18
C ARG A 482 -15.49 13.61 2.41
N THR A 483 -16.50 12.78 2.59
CA THR A 483 -17.75 12.79 1.80
C THR A 483 -18.49 14.12 1.87
N ALA A 484 -19.01 14.47 3.05
CA ALA A 484 -19.78 15.70 3.23
C ALA A 484 -18.91 16.96 3.31
N GLY A 485 -17.67 16.83 3.80
CA GLY A 485 -16.75 17.97 3.93
C GLY A 485 -16.07 18.38 2.63
N TRP A 486 -15.87 17.46 1.69
CA TRP A 486 -15.05 17.69 0.49
C TRP A 486 -15.73 17.14 -0.77
N ASN A 487 -15.90 15.83 -0.90
CA ASN A 487 -16.25 15.20 -2.18
C ASN A 487 -17.60 15.67 -2.74
N ILE A 488 -18.60 15.90 -1.89
CA ILE A 488 -19.90 16.44 -2.27
C ILE A 488 -19.82 17.94 -2.60
N PRO A 489 -19.44 18.85 -1.68
CA PRO A 489 -19.41 20.29 -1.99
C PRO A 489 -18.42 20.64 -3.11
N ILE A 490 -17.18 20.14 -3.05
CA ILE A 490 -16.19 20.41 -4.09
C ILE A 490 -16.57 19.73 -5.41
N GLY A 491 -17.21 18.55 -5.39
CA GLY A 491 -17.75 17.92 -6.60
C GLY A 491 -18.84 18.74 -7.28
N LEU A 492 -19.74 19.35 -6.50
CA LEU A 492 -20.80 20.24 -7.00
C LEU A 492 -20.24 21.56 -7.54
N LEU A 493 -19.22 22.15 -6.88
CA LEU A 493 -18.55 23.37 -7.35
C LEU A 493 -17.67 23.10 -8.59
N PHE A 494 -16.99 21.96 -8.64
CA PHE A 494 -16.26 21.50 -9.83
C PHE A 494 -17.19 21.34 -11.02
N SER A 495 -18.39 20.74 -10.84
CA SER A 495 -19.37 20.56 -11.92
C SER A 495 -19.91 21.86 -12.53
N GLN A 496 -19.75 23.01 -11.84
CA GLN A 496 -20.13 24.34 -12.32
C GLN A 496 -18.98 25.12 -12.95
N THR A 497 -17.73 24.74 -12.70
CA THR A 497 -16.53 25.55 -13.01
C THR A 497 -15.49 24.84 -13.85
N ASP A 498 -15.51 23.50 -13.90
CA ASP A 498 -14.49 22.60 -14.46
C ASP A 498 -13.04 22.91 -14.00
N SER A 499 -12.90 23.63 -12.89
CA SER A 499 -11.62 24.10 -12.36
C SER A 499 -11.14 23.23 -11.21
N CYS A 500 -9.94 22.67 -11.34
CA CYS A 500 -9.25 21.94 -10.29
C CYS A 500 -8.65 22.83 -9.19
N LYS A 501 -8.74 24.16 -9.32
CA LYS A 501 -8.21 25.14 -8.36
C LYS A 501 -9.21 25.47 -7.27
N PHE A 502 -9.41 24.52 -6.35
CA PHE A 502 -10.37 24.67 -5.24
C PHE A 502 -9.93 25.76 -4.23
N ASP A 503 -8.62 26.02 -4.19
CA ASP A 503 -7.92 27.09 -3.47
C ASP A 503 -8.18 28.52 -4.02
N GLU A 504 -8.72 28.64 -5.24
CA GLU A 504 -9.18 29.92 -5.84
C GLU A 504 -10.71 30.13 -5.74
N PHE A 505 -11.48 29.16 -5.21
CA PHE A 505 -12.94 29.31 -5.08
C PHE A 505 -13.34 30.04 -3.80
N PHE A 506 -12.78 29.64 -2.66
CA PHE A 506 -12.93 30.30 -1.36
C PHE A 506 -11.73 31.24 -1.13
N SER A 507 -11.92 32.31 -0.34
CA SER A 507 -10.80 33.24 -0.06
C SER A 507 -9.80 32.66 0.94
N GLU A 508 -10.34 32.04 1.99
CA GLU A 508 -9.61 31.32 3.04
C GLU A 508 -10.46 30.12 3.47
N SER A 509 -9.84 29.01 3.86
CA SER A 509 -10.56 27.85 4.42
C SER A 509 -9.80 27.23 5.59
N CYS A 510 -10.50 26.37 6.34
CA CYS A 510 -9.84 25.23 6.98
C CYS A 510 -10.36 23.93 6.35
N ALA A 511 -9.46 23.25 5.64
CA ALA A 511 -9.67 21.93 5.06
C ALA A 511 -8.47 21.02 5.44
N PRO A 512 -8.51 20.40 6.63
CA PRO A 512 -7.41 19.59 7.15
C PRO A 512 -6.97 18.48 6.18
N GLY A 513 -5.65 18.29 6.05
CA GLY A 513 -5.03 17.47 5.01
C GLY A 513 -4.62 18.24 3.75
N SER A 514 -4.95 19.53 3.63
CA SER A 514 -4.42 20.41 2.58
C SER A 514 -2.96 20.80 2.84
N ALA A 515 -2.29 21.40 1.83
CA ALA A 515 -0.93 21.90 1.99
C ALA A 515 -0.90 23.07 3.01
N PRO A 516 -0.08 23.03 4.09
CA PRO A 516 -0.14 24.02 5.17
C PRO A 516 0.07 25.50 4.78
N GLY A 517 0.71 25.77 3.64
CA GLY A 517 0.91 27.11 3.09
C GLY A 517 -0.14 27.57 2.08
N SER A 518 -1.24 26.84 1.89
CA SER A 518 -2.32 27.18 0.96
C SER A 518 -3.48 27.93 1.65
N SER A 519 -4.29 28.65 0.87
CA SER A 519 -5.53 29.30 1.35
C SER A 519 -6.45 28.30 2.07
N LEU A 520 -6.42 27.03 1.66
CA LEU A 520 -7.20 25.93 2.24
C LEU A 520 -6.84 25.59 3.70
N CYS A 521 -5.70 26.05 4.21
CA CYS A 521 -5.30 25.90 5.62
C CYS A 521 -5.32 27.22 6.43
N ALA A 522 -5.66 28.36 5.82
CA ALA A 522 -5.50 29.68 6.42
C ALA A 522 -6.31 29.88 7.71
N LEU A 523 -7.50 29.26 7.82
CA LEU A 523 -8.37 29.33 9.00
C LEU A 523 -8.07 28.25 10.03
N CYS A 524 -7.15 27.32 9.77
CA CYS A 524 -6.87 26.21 10.68
C CYS A 524 -6.08 26.68 11.92
N VAL A 525 -6.52 26.22 13.09
CA VAL A 525 -6.10 26.76 14.40
C VAL A 525 -5.17 25.84 15.18
N GLY A 526 -4.97 24.61 14.72
CA GLY A 526 -4.13 23.61 15.36
C GLY A 526 -4.68 23.13 16.69
N ASN A 527 -3.80 22.55 17.50
CA ASN A 527 -4.07 22.19 18.89
C ASN A 527 -4.06 23.44 19.81
N ASP A 528 -4.24 23.27 21.13
CA ASP A 528 -4.32 24.42 22.06
C ASP A 528 -3.03 25.25 22.20
N ARG A 529 -1.91 24.78 21.65
CA ARG A 529 -0.65 25.54 21.55
C ARG A 529 -0.47 26.23 20.19
N GLY A 530 -1.37 25.99 19.23
CA GLY A 530 -1.21 26.41 17.83
C GLY A 530 -0.25 25.55 17.01
N GLU A 531 0.22 24.43 17.57
CA GLU A 531 0.94 23.36 16.86
C GLU A 531 -0.09 22.50 16.06
N ASP A 532 0.34 21.55 15.23
CA ASP A 532 -0.55 20.64 14.47
C ASP A 532 -1.59 21.33 13.55
N LYS A 533 -1.31 22.54 13.04
CA LYS A 533 -2.23 23.23 12.12
C LYS A 533 -2.52 22.42 10.86
N CYS A 534 -3.80 22.33 10.51
CA CYS A 534 -4.31 21.69 9.30
C CYS A 534 -4.04 20.17 9.20
N VAL A 535 -3.63 19.49 10.28
CA VAL A 535 -3.41 18.02 10.24
C VAL A 535 -4.74 17.26 10.13
N PRO A 536 -4.82 16.16 9.35
CA PRO A 536 -6.06 15.40 9.15
C PRO A 536 -6.35 14.43 10.32
N ASN A 537 -6.29 14.92 11.57
CA ASN A 537 -6.60 14.18 12.79
C ASN A 537 -7.08 15.11 13.92
N SER A 538 -7.49 14.52 15.06
CA SER A 538 -8.10 15.20 16.20
C SER A 538 -7.25 16.26 16.92
N ASN A 539 -5.98 16.45 16.56
CA ASN A 539 -5.15 17.51 17.14
C ASN A 539 -5.51 18.89 16.58
N GLU A 540 -5.92 18.98 15.31
CA GLU A 540 -6.49 20.20 14.74
C GLU A 540 -7.90 20.41 15.30
N ARG A 541 -8.15 21.49 16.03
CA ARG A 541 -9.45 21.74 16.68
C ARG A 541 -10.59 21.99 15.69
N TYR A 542 -10.27 22.31 14.43
CA TYR A 542 -11.25 22.40 13.33
C TYR A 542 -11.38 21.12 12.49
N TYR A 543 -10.78 19.99 12.90
CA TYR A 543 -10.93 18.69 12.23
C TYR A 543 -12.28 18.00 12.51
N GLY A 544 -12.73 17.21 11.54
CA GLY A 544 -13.91 16.37 11.63
C GLY A 544 -15.22 17.16 11.58
N TYR A 545 -16.34 16.48 11.86
CA TYR A 545 -17.66 17.12 11.83
C TYR A 545 -17.77 18.25 12.86
N THR A 546 -17.40 17.95 14.11
CA THR A 546 -17.48 18.87 15.25
C THR A 546 -16.54 20.07 15.07
N GLY A 547 -15.31 19.86 14.59
CA GLY A 547 -14.37 20.95 14.31
C GLY A 547 -14.81 21.85 13.14
N ALA A 548 -15.37 21.28 12.07
CA ALA A 548 -15.93 22.09 10.98
C ALA A 548 -17.12 22.95 11.43
N PHE A 549 -17.96 22.44 12.35
CA PHE A 549 -19.01 23.26 12.98
C PHE A 549 -18.44 24.33 13.90
N ARG A 550 -17.43 23.99 14.72
CA ARG A 550 -16.73 24.94 15.60
C ARG A 550 -16.12 26.11 14.82
N CYS A 551 -15.50 25.84 13.67
CA CYS A 551 -14.97 26.84 12.74
C CYS A 551 -16.05 27.85 12.25
N LEU A 552 -17.31 27.42 12.13
CA LEU A 552 -18.45 28.31 11.82
C LEU A 552 -18.97 29.05 13.06
N ALA A 553 -19.02 28.39 14.22
CA ALA A 553 -19.50 28.96 15.48
C ALA A 553 -18.55 30.05 16.03
N GLU A 554 -17.24 29.83 15.95
CA GLU A 554 -16.20 30.79 16.36
C GLU A 554 -15.95 31.91 15.32
N ASN A 555 -16.80 32.01 14.28
CA ASN A 555 -16.74 33.02 13.21
C ASN A 555 -15.49 32.99 12.31
N ALA A 556 -14.68 31.92 12.34
CA ALA A 556 -13.52 31.80 11.45
C ALA A 556 -13.94 31.63 9.98
N GLY A 557 -14.94 30.78 9.71
CA GLY A 557 -15.56 30.61 8.40
C GLY A 557 -16.94 31.25 8.27
N ASP A 558 -17.43 31.38 7.04
CA ASP A 558 -18.80 31.82 6.71
C ASP A 558 -19.77 30.64 6.49
N VAL A 559 -19.25 29.51 5.99
CA VAL A 559 -19.99 28.27 5.70
C VAL A 559 -19.24 27.05 6.22
N ALA A 560 -19.95 26.04 6.73
CA ALA A 560 -19.39 24.73 7.09
C ALA A 560 -20.05 23.58 6.32
N PHE A 561 -19.23 22.66 5.82
CA PHE A 561 -19.69 21.48 5.08
C PHE A 561 -19.60 20.23 5.96
N LEU A 562 -20.75 19.70 6.38
CA LEU A 562 -20.87 18.69 7.45
C LEU A 562 -22.16 17.86 7.31
N LYS A 563 -22.49 17.05 8.33
CA LYS A 563 -23.77 16.33 8.43
C LYS A 563 -24.75 17.10 9.32
N ASP A 564 -26.02 17.15 8.93
CA ASP A 564 -27.11 17.85 9.64
C ASP A 564 -27.14 17.55 11.16
N VAL A 565 -27.05 16.27 11.53
CA VAL A 565 -27.06 15.82 12.92
C VAL A 565 -25.92 16.38 13.78
N THR A 566 -24.83 16.87 13.18
CA THR A 566 -23.72 17.47 13.94
C THR A 566 -24.10 18.82 14.54
N ILE A 567 -24.93 19.62 13.86
CA ILE A 567 -25.44 20.86 14.46
C ILE A 567 -26.34 20.49 15.65
N LEU A 568 -27.27 19.55 15.42
CA LEU A 568 -28.19 19.02 16.43
C LEU A 568 -27.49 18.36 17.64
N GLN A 569 -26.22 17.97 17.53
CA GLN A 569 -25.38 17.44 18.62
C GLN A 569 -24.58 18.52 19.38
N ASN A 570 -24.40 19.71 18.81
CA ASN A 570 -23.51 20.75 19.33
C ASN A 570 -24.23 22.06 19.73
N THR A 571 -25.56 22.11 19.64
CA THR A 571 -26.39 23.22 20.12
C THR A 571 -27.22 22.83 21.34
N ASP A 572 -27.86 23.81 21.97
CA ASP A 572 -28.89 23.64 23.00
C ASP A 572 -28.39 22.89 24.25
N GLY A 573 -27.11 23.10 24.60
CA GLY A 573 -26.47 22.50 25.77
C GLY A 573 -26.07 21.02 25.63
N LYS A 574 -26.29 20.39 24.47
CA LYS A 574 -25.95 18.96 24.24
C LYS A 574 -24.45 18.69 24.17
N ASN A 575 -23.67 19.69 23.73
CA ASN A 575 -22.23 19.74 23.95
C ASN A 575 -21.94 20.76 25.05
N THR A 576 -21.27 20.33 26.11
CA THR A 576 -20.94 21.14 27.29
C THR A 576 -19.57 21.82 27.19
N GLU A 577 -18.82 21.64 26.10
CA GLU A 577 -17.56 22.34 25.88
C GLU A 577 -17.78 23.87 25.76
N ALA A 578 -16.77 24.64 26.19
CA ALA A 578 -16.89 26.08 26.38
C ALA A 578 -17.25 26.90 25.13
N TRP A 579 -16.98 26.36 23.92
CA TRP A 579 -17.32 26.97 22.63
C TRP A 579 -18.75 26.65 22.16
N ALA A 580 -19.38 25.60 22.70
CA ALA A 580 -20.65 25.05 22.24
C ALA A 580 -21.82 25.26 23.21
N LYS A 581 -21.53 25.29 24.53
CA LYS A 581 -22.51 25.30 25.63
C LYS A 581 -23.69 26.29 25.48
N ASP A 582 -23.44 27.47 24.90
CA ASP A 582 -24.45 28.54 24.83
C ASP A 582 -25.19 28.60 23.47
N LEU A 583 -24.66 27.94 22.42
CA LEU A 583 -25.17 27.99 21.04
C LEU A 583 -26.62 27.49 20.93
N LYS A 584 -27.46 28.17 20.13
CA LYS A 584 -28.83 27.73 19.84
C LYS A 584 -28.93 27.13 18.44
N LEU A 585 -29.81 26.15 18.27
CA LEU A 585 -30.11 25.58 16.94
C LEU A 585 -30.63 26.64 15.96
N GLU A 586 -31.35 27.65 16.46
CA GLU A 586 -31.92 28.73 15.66
C GLU A 586 -30.92 29.79 15.18
N ASP A 587 -29.67 29.78 15.69
CA ASP A 587 -28.59 30.65 15.22
C ASP A 587 -28.05 30.21 13.84
N PHE A 588 -28.43 29.02 13.37
CA PHE A 588 -27.89 28.37 12.18
C PHE A 588 -28.98 27.99 11.17
N GLU A 589 -28.62 28.07 9.88
CA GLU A 589 -29.48 27.70 8.75
C GLU A 589 -28.68 26.88 7.73
N LEU A 590 -29.39 26.16 6.89
CA LEU A 590 -28.84 25.36 5.80
C LEU A 590 -29.00 26.09 4.46
N LEU A 591 -27.99 26.00 3.61
CA LEU A 591 -28.05 26.45 2.21
C LEU A 591 -28.58 25.32 1.32
N CYS A 592 -29.61 25.62 0.55
CA CYS A 592 -30.23 24.67 -0.38
C CYS A 592 -29.71 24.91 -1.80
N LEU A 593 -29.70 23.88 -2.65
CA LEU A 593 -29.12 23.95 -4.01
C LEU A 593 -29.90 24.85 -4.98
N ASP A 594 -31.16 25.17 -4.67
CA ASP A 594 -31.96 26.17 -5.39
C ASP A 594 -31.59 27.62 -5.04
N GLY A 595 -30.67 27.81 -4.09
CA GLY A 595 -30.26 29.12 -3.57
C GLY A 595 -31.06 29.60 -2.36
N THR A 596 -32.10 28.86 -1.93
CA THR A 596 -32.86 29.19 -0.72
C THR A 596 -32.08 28.82 0.57
N ARG A 597 -32.65 29.22 1.71
CA ARG A 597 -32.16 28.91 3.06
C ARG A 597 -33.28 28.28 3.86
N LYS A 598 -32.95 27.33 4.75
CA LYS A 598 -33.92 26.66 5.61
C LYS A 598 -33.41 26.42 7.04
N PRO A 599 -34.31 26.26 8.03
CA PRO A 599 -33.94 25.75 9.36
C PRO A 599 -33.24 24.38 9.29
N VAL A 600 -32.36 24.11 10.25
CA VAL A 600 -31.62 22.84 10.35
C VAL A 600 -32.54 21.62 10.45
N THR A 601 -33.72 21.77 11.05
CA THR A 601 -34.75 20.72 11.14
C THR A 601 -35.35 20.31 9.79
N GLU A 602 -35.19 21.10 8.74
CA GLU A 602 -35.71 20.81 7.39
C GLU A 602 -34.67 20.18 6.45
N ALA A 603 -33.53 19.68 6.98
CA ALA A 603 -32.43 19.08 6.21
C ALA A 603 -32.89 18.03 5.18
N GLN A 604 -33.91 17.23 5.48
CA GLN A 604 -34.49 16.25 4.55
C GLN A 604 -34.98 16.87 3.22
N SER A 605 -35.30 18.17 3.22
CA SER A 605 -35.68 18.97 2.05
C SER A 605 -34.62 20.01 1.62
N CYS A 606 -33.50 20.10 2.34
CA CYS A 606 -32.42 21.07 2.08
C CYS A 606 -31.07 20.44 2.45
N HIS A 607 -30.51 19.70 1.50
CA HIS A 607 -29.20 19.08 1.59
C HIS A 607 -28.51 19.08 0.22
N LEU A 608 -27.19 18.87 0.21
CA LEU A 608 -26.36 18.84 -1.00
C LEU A 608 -26.45 17.48 -1.71
N ALA A 609 -26.39 16.39 -0.93
CA ALA A 609 -26.63 15.02 -1.40
C ALA A 609 -26.81 14.07 -0.19
N VAL A 610 -27.37 12.88 -0.44
CA VAL A 610 -27.31 11.76 0.50
C VAL A 610 -25.93 11.10 0.39
N ALA A 611 -25.25 10.98 1.53
CA ALA A 611 -23.93 10.37 1.68
C ALA A 611 -24.06 8.90 2.14
N PRO A 612 -23.23 7.96 1.63
CA PRO A 612 -23.17 6.61 2.17
C PRO A 612 -22.60 6.61 3.60
N ASN A 613 -23.16 5.78 4.48
CA ASN A 613 -22.69 5.61 5.86
C ASN A 613 -21.19 5.31 5.95
N HIS A 614 -20.61 5.62 7.12
CA HIS A 614 -19.26 5.18 7.45
C HIS A 614 -19.24 3.66 7.59
N ALA A 615 -18.12 3.02 7.25
CA ALA A 615 -18.02 1.56 7.29
C ALA A 615 -16.63 1.09 7.72
N VAL A 616 -16.62 -0.02 8.46
CA VAL A 616 -15.41 -0.75 8.80
C VAL A 616 -14.87 -1.44 7.55
N VAL A 617 -13.64 -1.13 7.16
CA VAL A 617 -12.94 -1.81 6.07
C VAL A 617 -11.88 -2.77 6.59
N SER A 618 -11.55 -3.79 5.80
CA SER A 618 -10.47 -4.73 6.09
C SER A 618 -9.93 -5.39 4.82
N ARG A 619 -8.90 -6.22 4.97
CA ARG A 619 -8.44 -7.14 3.92
C ARG A 619 -9.37 -8.35 3.84
N LYS A 620 -9.37 -9.04 2.70
CA LYS A 620 -10.20 -10.23 2.45
C LYS A 620 -9.93 -11.39 3.42
N ASP A 621 -8.68 -11.58 3.86
CA ASP A 621 -8.29 -12.64 4.81
C ASP A 621 -8.92 -12.52 6.21
N LYS A 622 -9.46 -11.33 6.54
CA LYS A 622 -9.88 -11.00 7.91
C LYS A 622 -11.39 -10.82 8.07
N VAL A 623 -12.16 -10.74 6.98
CA VAL A 623 -13.58 -10.35 6.95
C VAL A 623 -14.43 -11.12 7.97
N GLU A 624 -14.40 -12.44 7.93
CA GLU A 624 -15.22 -13.30 8.79
C GLU A 624 -14.87 -13.14 10.28
N ARG A 625 -13.57 -13.21 10.61
CA ARG A 625 -13.10 -13.07 12.00
C ARG A 625 -13.31 -11.67 12.55
N LEU A 626 -13.17 -10.63 11.72
CA LEU A 626 -13.46 -9.26 12.11
C LEU A 626 -14.96 -9.07 12.38
N GLN A 627 -15.82 -9.60 11.53
CA GLN A 627 -17.27 -9.56 11.70
C GLN A 627 -17.70 -10.28 12.99
N GLU A 628 -17.16 -11.47 13.26
CA GLU A 628 -17.40 -12.24 14.50
C GLU A 628 -16.98 -11.44 15.74
N VAL A 629 -15.78 -10.85 15.74
CA VAL A 629 -15.27 -10.05 16.86
C VAL A 629 -16.13 -8.79 17.05
N LEU A 630 -16.46 -8.05 15.98
CA LEU A 630 -17.24 -6.81 16.09
C LEU A 630 -18.66 -7.04 16.58
N PHE A 631 -19.34 -8.13 16.18
CA PHE A 631 -20.64 -8.48 16.76
C PHE A 631 -20.54 -8.80 18.25
N LYS A 632 -19.52 -9.56 18.69
CA LYS A 632 -19.28 -9.84 20.11
C LYS A 632 -18.95 -8.58 20.91
N GLN A 633 -18.15 -7.67 20.35
CA GLN A 633 -17.74 -6.44 21.03
C GLN A 633 -18.87 -5.41 21.14
N GLN A 634 -19.72 -5.26 20.12
CA GLN A 634 -20.88 -4.34 20.22
C GLN A 634 -22.02 -4.89 21.10
N ALA A 635 -22.11 -6.20 21.30
CA ALA A 635 -23.07 -6.78 22.26
C ALA A 635 -22.73 -6.45 23.73
N LEU A 636 -21.44 -6.26 24.04
CA LEU A 636 -20.97 -5.82 25.36
C LEU A 636 -20.95 -4.28 25.47
N PHE A 637 -20.36 -3.60 24.48
CA PHE A 637 -19.98 -2.18 24.57
C PHE A 637 -20.75 -1.26 23.62
N GLY A 638 -21.75 -1.77 22.89
CA GLY A 638 -22.61 -0.97 22.00
C GLY A 638 -23.71 -0.23 22.74
N LYS A 639 -24.61 0.43 21.99
CA LYS A 639 -25.77 1.15 22.55
C LYS A 639 -26.76 0.14 23.15
N GLY A 640 -26.81 0.08 24.49
CA GLY A 640 -27.57 -0.94 25.23
C GLY A 640 -26.86 -2.30 25.38
N GLY A 641 -25.55 -2.35 25.15
CA GLY A 641 -24.72 -3.52 25.52
C GLY A 641 -24.56 -3.64 27.03
N SER A 642 -24.28 -4.85 27.54
CA SER A 642 -24.27 -5.16 28.98
C SER A 642 -23.28 -4.34 29.80
N ASP A 643 -22.18 -3.91 29.19
CA ASP A 643 -21.00 -3.34 29.85
C ASP A 643 -20.87 -1.82 29.54
N CYS A 644 -21.87 -1.21 28.91
CA CYS A 644 -21.98 0.23 28.62
C CYS A 644 -23.22 0.82 29.34
N PRO A 645 -23.09 1.83 30.23
CA PRO A 645 -21.93 2.71 30.44
C PRO A 645 -20.88 2.26 31.47
N GLY A 646 -21.00 1.05 32.04
CA GLY A 646 -20.21 0.61 33.20
C GLY A 646 -18.69 0.54 32.98
N GLU A 647 -18.24 -0.24 32.00
CA GLU A 647 -16.81 -0.45 31.69
C GLU A 647 -16.37 0.38 30.48
N PHE A 648 -17.08 0.26 29.36
CA PHE A 648 -16.72 0.90 28.11
C PHE A 648 -17.90 1.02 27.13
N CYS A 649 -17.99 2.17 26.43
CA CYS A 649 -18.92 2.38 25.33
C CYS A 649 -18.16 2.63 24.02
N LEU A 650 -18.39 1.77 23.03
CA LEU A 650 -17.73 1.79 21.72
C LEU A 650 -18.14 3.02 20.89
N PHE A 651 -19.43 3.37 20.92
CA PHE A 651 -20.03 4.45 20.13
C PHE A 651 -20.20 5.78 20.90
N GLN A 652 -19.36 6.04 21.90
CA GLN A 652 -19.39 7.29 22.67
C GLN A 652 -17.99 7.89 22.84
N SER A 653 -17.88 9.21 22.68
CA SER A 653 -16.63 9.98 22.83
C SER A 653 -16.87 11.49 22.96
N GLU A 654 -17.92 11.92 23.66
CA GLU A 654 -18.14 13.33 24.03
C GLU A 654 -18.14 14.29 22.82
N THR A 655 -18.87 13.93 21.76
CA THR A 655 -18.96 14.62 20.45
C THR A 655 -17.69 14.57 19.58
N LYS A 656 -16.63 13.88 20.01
CA LYS A 656 -15.35 13.83 19.27
C LYS A 656 -15.31 12.75 18.18
N ASN A 657 -16.32 11.88 18.11
CA ASN A 657 -16.48 10.85 17.06
C ASN A 657 -15.21 9.98 16.87
N LEU A 658 -14.57 9.58 17.97
CA LEU A 658 -13.33 8.82 17.99
C LEU A 658 -13.61 7.33 17.68
N LEU A 659 -12.88 6.76 16.71
CA LEU A 659 -13.00 5.39 16.15
C LEU A 659 -14.30 5.10 15.36
N PHE A 660 -15.42 5.70 15.78
CA PHE A 660 -16.76 5.57 15.20
C PHE A 660 -17.53 6.88 15.45
N ASN A 661 -18.58 7.17 14.67
CA ASN A 661 -19.45 8.31 14.95
C ASN A 661 -20.23 8.12 16.25
N ASP A 662 -20.37 9.18 17.05
CA ASP A 662 -21.09 9.15 18.34
C ASP A 662 -22.62 9.00 18.19
N ASN A 663 -23.14 9.03 16.96
CA ASN A 663 -24.55 8.77 16.64
C ASN A 663 -24.80 7.35 16.09
N THR A 664 -23.82 6.44 16.21
CA THR A 664 -23.95 5.03 15.82
C THR A 664 -24.83 4.28 16.83
N GLU A 665 -25.88 3.61 16.33
CA GLU A 665 -26.71 2.68 17.10
C GLU A 665 -26.06 1.30 17.15
N CYS A 666 -25.57 0.81 16.01
CA CYS A 666 -24.90 -0.48 15.87
C CYS A 666 -23.99 -0.51 14.62
N LEU A 667 -23.17 -1.56 14.50
CA LEU A 667 -22.53 -1.95 13.23
C LEU A 667 -23.39 -3.01 12.53
N ALA A 668 -23.93 -2.65 11.37
CA ALA A 668 -24.90 -3.44 10.60
C ALA A 668 -24.30 -4.18 9.40
N LYS A 669 -24.98 -5.25 8.96
CA LYS A 669 -24.62 -6.08 7.81
C LYS A 669 -24.80 -5.31 6.50
N LEU A 670 -23.91 -5.56 5.54
CA LEU A 670 -23.87 -4.81 4.27
C LEU A 670 -24.93 -5.21 3.23
N GLN A 671 -25.81 -6.17 3.52
CA GLN A 671 -26.87 -6.65 2.61
C GLN A 671 -26.36 -6.93 1.17
N GLY A 672 -25.26 -7.69 1.07
CA GLY A 672 -24.62 -8.05 -0.21
C GLY A 672 -23.71 -6.99 -0.84
N LYS A 673 -23.62 -5.77 -0.26
CA LYS A 673 -22.75 -4.68 -0.75
C LYS A 673 -21.27 -4.83 -0.33
N THR A 674 -20.69 -6.03 -0.50
CA THR A 674 -19.34 -6.42 0.00
C THR A 674 -18.15 -5.85 -0.79
N THR A 675 -18.36 -4.80 -1.58
CA THR A 675 -17.34 -4.15 -2.42
C THR A 675 -17.58 -2.64 -2.41
N TYR A 676 -16.53 -1.82 -2.43
CA TYR A 676 -16.66 -0.36 -2.36
C TYR A 676 -17.60 0.21 -3.43
N GLU A 677 -17.61 -0.34 -4.65
CA GLU A 677 -18.52 0.05 -5.74
C GLU A 677 -20.00 -0.21 -5.43
N LYS A 678 -20.35 -1.40 -4.94
CA LYS A 678 -21.72 -1.73 -4.51
C LYS A 678 -22.14 -1.00 -3.23
N TYR A 679 -21.18 -0.65 -2.37
CA TYR A 679 -21.43 0.02 -1.10
C TYR A 679 -21.71 1.51 -1.27
N LEU A 680 -20.80 2.22 -1.94
CA LEU A 680 -20.89 3.66 -2.20
C LEU A 680 -21.88 4.00 -3.31
N GLY A 681 -22.13 3.06 -4.24
CA GLY A 681 -22.98 3.24 -5.40
C GLY A 681 -22.27 3.89 -6.59
N PRO A 682 -22.72 3.63 -7.83
CA PRO A 682 -22.02 4.03 -9.05
C PRO A 682 -21.94 5.55 -9.23
N GLN A 683 -22.95 6.30 -8.78
CA GLN A 683 -22.97 7.76 -8.85
C GLN A 683 -21.84 8.38 -8.00
N TYR A 684 -21.73 7.98 -6.74
CA TYR A 684 -20.67 8.46 -5.83
C TYR A 684 -19.28 8.09 -6.35
N VAL A 685 -19.07 6.83 -6.75
CA VAL A 685 -17.80 6.37 -7.32
C VAL A 685 -17.41 7.16 -8.57
N THR A 686 -18.38 7.49 -9.44
CA THR A 686 -18.14 8.29 -10.65
C THR A 686 -17.81 9.74 -10.32
N ALA A 687 -18.51 10.36 -9.37
CA ALA A 687 -18.25 11.73 -8.92
C ALA A 687 -16.85 11.83 -8.27
N THR A 688 -16.52 10.94 -7.34
CA THR A 688 -15.19 10.86 -6.73
C THR A 688 -14.11 10.62 -7.79
N ALA A 689 -14.31 9.69 -8.74
CA ALA A 689 -13.35 9.42 -9.80
C ALA A 689 -13.14 10.60 -10.79
N LYS A 690 -14.12 11.49 -10.95
CA LYS A 690 -13.91 12.78 -11.65
C LYS A 690 -13.05 13.73 -10.82
N LEU A 691 -13.40 13.95 -9.55
CA LEU A 691 -12.66 14.84 -8.64
C LEU A 691 -11.19 14.42 -8.48
N ARG A 692 -10.91 13.11 -8.44
CA ARG A 692 -9.53 12.58 -8.37
C ARG A 692 -8.63 12.89 -9.58
N ARG A 693 -9.19 13.41 -10.69
CA ARG A 693 -8.39 13.93 -11.81
C ARG A 693 -7.67 15.23 -11.46
N CYS A 694 -8.21 16.00 -10.52
CA CYS A 694 -7.60 17.23 -10.03
C CYS A 694 -6.48 16.98 -9.01
N SER A 695 -6.68 16.01 -8.12
CA SER A 695 -5.64 15.55 -7.19
C SER A 695 -5.83 14.07 -6.82
N THR A 696 -4.73 13.33 -6.86
CA THR A 696 -4.64 11.93 -6.44
C THR A 696 -3.69 11.86 -5.25
N SER A 697 -4.08 11.20 -4.14
CA SER A 697 -3.19 11.05 -2.98
C SER A 697 -2.04 10.10 -3.30
N ALA A 698 -0.89 10.26 -2.63
CA ALA A 698 0.24 9.35 -2.82
C ALA A 698 -0.13 7.88 -2.58
N LEU A 699 -1.06 7.59 -1.66
CA LEU A 699 -1.58 6.25 -1.44
C LEU A 699 -2.34 5.72 -2.67
N LEU A 700 -3.18 6.55 -3.30
CA LEU A 700 -3.86 6.17 -4.54
C LEU A 700 -2.86 5.90 -5.69
N GLU A 701 -1.77 6.66 -5.81
CA GLU A 701 -0.70 6.37 -6.78
C GLU A 701 0.01 5.04 -6.49
N ALA A 702 0.35 4.79 -5.22
CA ALA A 702 0.94 3.53 -4.79
C ALA A 702 0.03 2.34 -5.08
N CYS A 703 -1.26 2.45 -4.75
CA CYS A 703 -2.25 1.42 -5.05
C CYS A 703 -2.46 1.26 -6.56
N ALA A 704 -2.46 2.33 -7.35
CA ALA A 704 -2.51 2.26 -8.82
C ALA A 704 -1.25 1.61 -9.43
N PHE A 705 -0.10 1.63 -8.75
CA PHE A 705 1.08 0.85 -9.11
C PHE A 705 0.92 -0.63 -8.72
N LEU A 706 0.54 -0.92 -7.47
CA LEU A 706 0.44 -2.28 -6.91
C LEU A 706 -0.70 -3.13 -7.49
N ARG A 707 -1.67 -2.51 -8.16
CA ARG A 707 -2.83 -3.18 -8.79
C ARG A 707 -2.64 -3.46 -10.29
N LYS A 708 -1.46 -3.18 -10.86
CA LYS A 708 -0.99 -3.65 -12.18
C LYS A 708 -0.39 -5.06 -12.08
#